data_AF-A0A1F4QWY9-F1
#
_entry.id   AF-A0A1F4QWY9-F1
#
_cell.length_a   1.000
_cell.length_b   1.000
_cell.length_c   1.000
_cell.angle_alpha   90.00
_cell.angle_beta   90.00
_cell.angle_gamma   90.00
#
_symmetry.space_group_name_H-M   'P 1'
#
loop_
_entity.id
_entity.type
_entity.pdbx_description
1 polymer ?
#
loop_
_entity_poly.entity_id
_entity_poly.type
_entity_poly.pdbx_seq_one_letter_code
_entity_poly.pdbx_strand_id
1 'polypeptide(L)'
;MISIRPFLCLLMCLSITNNFAQSIQPLKKYRIEERDAKSALFQKIQASNNSQTQSQLYYDVIHYDINLDIDPSNKMLSGEVTVIARVLTAELSSIDLNFENSMTVDEILCNSKAVNFSHQNHLITTQLDTIYNKDQLINIKVLYHGRPVYSGFGAFQFGTYNGKPMIWTLSEPFGARNWWPCKDIPADKADSVDMRVTVPADLIVASNGKLREVDERDDLKTYWWHEGYPIATYLVSLAIHPYTFFSDWYVSPAKDSMEVQFYVFPDHYNVVRSNYAKTVLMIETYSALFGEYPFIDEKYGHAEFLWGGGMEHQTITSLGGSSEGLIAHELAHQWWGDMITCDSFHDIWLNEGFATYCEALWYEQAYGQETYHNAMQFDTYLGPGTVYVENPDEDDIFDTGLSYQKGSWVLHMLRHVVGDSTFFKILQEYYNRFKYSTATTEHFRAVCEQLSKMNLARFFDQWIYHEGFPIYEYAWSLKELDSGAYQIIGGINQVQTGDVIFEMPVDITILGDGFEETFVLMNTSRNQAFTFVVPGPATDVVVDKDNWILKEAELLTSPKFEIQSISINDSTGDNNGKLDQGETVSLTIGLRNNGADAKNVHATLAAQNDDIVIVASEAEYGDMSLELFGTSIEKTYTVQAISQAESQRINLVLTISYDQGETSKTITLDVGEPTILLVDDDNGDSYEYFYEKMADAANVLVKTWSIQDDGLLSPEAIKKYKLIVWFTGDDRTTSLTSGEQDLIQEYLDDGGKLFLTGQNIGFDLVEDGTRQDSLFYAGVLHAQFLGDITPDYMIIGVDGDPAGQGARLSFEGLYESAENPREQSVISPLDPAITAFLYIPSLGTAGIRYEDSVSQSRIVYLAFGLEGVAGPLSTSSSAVFGKIVQWLLGREVAFVNEGEGQVPDGIVLLQNYPNPFNPSTQLKFSLPQNAEATISIFNTVGQKVKSLFEGKMEGGWHQFLWDGTNESGRNVASGIYLFHIAINSDDHLRRTKTIKLVKMN
;
A
#
# COMPACT_ATOMS: atom_id res chain seq x y z
N MET A 1 44.69 -21.93 38.74
CA MET A 1 43.83 -22.72 37.84
C MET A 1 42.76 -21.78 37.32
N ILE A 2 43.01 -21.27 36.12
CA ILE A 2 42.31 -20.16 35.47
C ILE A 2 41.39 -20.73 34.38
N SER A 3 40.17 -20.16 34.31
CA SER A 3 39.32 -19.97 33.13
C SER A 3 39.00 -21.14 32.21
N ILE A 4 37.81 -21.76 32.36
CA ILE A 4 36.98 -22.33 31.27
C ILE A 4 35.49 -22.27 31.67
N ARG A 5 34.93 -21.08 31.88
CA ARG A 5 33.46 -20.91 32.11
C ARG A 5 32.79 -19.79 31.30
N PRO A 6 33.46 -18.75 30.78
CA PRO A 6 32.81 -17.79 29.88
C PRO A 6 32.68 -18.29 28.42
N PHE A 7 33.47 -19.30 28.02
CA PHE A 7 33.53 -19.74 26.63
C PHE A 7 32.39 -20.72 26.24
N LEU A 8 31.80 -21.43 27.21
CA LEU A 8 30.68 -22.36 26.93
C LEU A 8 29.34 -21.64 26.73
N CYS A 9 29.08 -20.53 27.44
CA CYS A 9 27.86 -19.73 27.20
C CYS A 9 27.95 -18.97 25.87
N LEU A 10 29.13 -18.47 25.49
CA LEU A 10 29.31 -17.80 24.19
C LEU A 10 29.14 -18.79 23.02
N LEU A 11 29.62 -20.03 23.16
CA LEU A 11 29.42 -21.08 22.15
C LEU A 11 27.98 -21.59 22.09
N MET A 12 27.24 -21.63 23.22
CA MET A 12 25.80 -21.96 23.21
C MET A 12 24.97 -20.84 22.56
N CYS A 13 25.21 -19.57 22.90
CA CYS A 13 24.53 -18.44 22.25
C CYS A 13 24.89 -18.34 20.75
N LEU A 14 26.15 -18.57 20.37
CA LEU A 14 26.57 -18.63 18.95
C LEU A 14 26.00 -19.85 18.19
N SER A 15 25.72 -20.96 18.88
CA SER A 15 25.09 -22.13 18.25
C SER A 15 23.58 -21.97 18.08
N ILE A 16 22.91 -21.30 19.02
CA ILE A 16 21.48 -20.98 18.94
C ILE A 16 21.25 -19.92 17.86
N THR A 17 22.05 -18.85 17.81
CA THR A 17 21.92 -17.81 16.79
C THR A 17 22.29 -18.29 15.38
N ASN A 18 23.26 -19.20 15.22
CA ASN A 18 23.59 -19.77 13.91
C ASN A 18 22.56 -20.80 13.42
N ASN A 19 21.99 -21.63 14.31
CA ASN A 19 20.90 -22.53 13.93
C ASN A 19 19.62 -21.74 13.59
N PHE A 20 19.39 -20.62 14.26
CA PHE A 20 18.25 -19.73 14.04
C PHE A 20 18.36 -18.92 12.74
N ALA A 21 19.53 -18.35 12.43
CA ALA A 21 19.77 -17.69 11.15
C ALA A 21 19.67 -18.67 9.96
N GLN A 22 20.01 -19.95 10.17
CA GLN A 22 19.82 -21.01 9.19
C GLN A 22 18.35 -21.46 9.04
N SER A 23 17.49 -21.31 10.06
CA SER A 23 16.07 -21.66 9.96
C SER A 23 15.20 -20.55 9.36
N ILE A 24 15.58 -19.27 9.52
CA ILE A 24 14.82 -18.12 8.99
C ILE A 24 15.15 -17.78 7.53
N GLN A 25 16.40 -17.91 7.07
CA GLN A 25 16.74 -17.65 5.66
C GLN A 25 15.90 -18.47 4.66
N PRO A 26 15.59 -19.76 4.94
CA PRO A 26 14.62 -20.53 4.15
C PRO A 26 13.20 -19.96 4.15
N LEU A 27 12.71 -19.37 5.27
CA LEU A 27 11.37 -18.77 5.38
C LEU A 27 11.13 -17.72 4.29
N LYS A 28 12.08 -16.78 4.14
CA LYS A 28 11.97 -15.71 3.14
C LYS A 28 11.83 -16.25 1.72
N LYS A 29 12.52 -17.34 1.43
CA LYS A 29 12.66 -17.83 0.06
C LYS A 29 11.40 -18.56 -0.40
N TYR A 30 10.91 -19.53 0.38
CA TYR A 30 9.74 -20.28 -0.09
C TYR A 30 8.48 -19.40 -0.10
N ARG A 31 8.29 -18.51 0.88
CA ARG A 31 7.07 -17.69 0.94
C ARG A 31 6.99 -16.72 -0.24
N ILE A 32 8.14 -16.18 -0.66
CA ILE A 32 8.21 -15.41 -1.91
C ILE A 32 7.91 -16.31 -3.12
N GLU A 33 8.43 -17.55 -3.15
CA GLU A 33 8.20 -18.49 -4.26
C GLU A 33 6.75 -18.98 -4.36
N GLU A 34 6.10 -19.18 -3.22
CA GLU A 34 4.68 -19.52 -3.06
C GLU A 34 3.80 -18.32 -3.47
N ARG A 35 4.03 -17.16 -2.85
CA ARG A 35 3.32 -15.93 -3.19
C ARG A 35 3.45 -15.56 -4.66
N ASP A 36 4.68 -15.53 -5.20
CA ASP A 36 4.94 -15.13 -6.59
C ASP A 36 4.13 -15.95 -7.57
N ALA A 37 3.83 -17.21 -7.26
CA ALA A 37 3.06 -18.03 -8.18
C ALA A 37 1.60 -18.24 -7.80
N LYS A 38 1.16 -18.03 -6.55
CA LYS A 38 -0.25 -17.77 -6.24
C LYS A 38 -0.70 -16.44 -6.89
N SER A 39 0.02 -15.33 -6.69
CA SER A 39 -0.24 -14.02 -7.31
C SER A 39 -0.15 -14.06 -8.84
N ALA A 40 0.87 -14.71 -9.42
CA ALA A 40 0.97 -14.81 -10.88
C ALA A 40 -0.09 -15.74 -11.50
N LEU A 41 -0.64 -16.69 -10.74
CA LEU A 41 -1.80 -17.45 -11.17
C LEU A 41 -3.06 -16.58 -11.13
N PHE A 42 -3.28 -15.86 -10.02
CA PHE A 42 -4.37 -14.93 -9.84
C PHE A 42 -4.45 -13.90 -11.00
N GLN A 43 -3.37 -13.18 -11.29
CA GLN A 43 -3.31 -12.18 -12.38
C GLN A 43 -3.66 -12.74 -13.76
N LYS A 44 -3.50 -14.05 -13.99
CA LYS A 44 -3.83 -14.69 -15.27
C LYS A 44 -5.26 -15.21 -15.33
N ILE A 45 -5.83 -15.58 -14.19
CA ILE A 45 -7.22 -16.01 -14.05
C ILE A 45 -8.19 -14.81 -14.14
N GLN A 46 -7.75 -13.59 -13.79
CA GLN A 46 -8.53 -12.34 -13.92
C GLN A 46 -9.11 -12.10 -15.33
N ALA A 47 -8.59 -12.74 -16.37
CA ALA A 47 -9.11 -12.62 -17.73
C ALA A 47 -10.46 -13.35 -17.96
N SER A 48 -10.93 -14.17 -17.00
CA SER A 48 -12.26 -14.80 -17.03
C SER A 48 -13.17 -14.15 -15.98
N ASN A 49 -14.30 -13.57 -16.39
CA ASN A 49 -15.33 -13.06 -15.47
C ASN A 49 -15.65 -14.11 -14.39
N ASN A 50 -15.20 -13.87 -13.16
CA ASN A 50 -15.42 -14.77 -12.01
C ASN A 50 -16.73 -14.48 -11.27
N SER A 51 -17.55 -13.56 -11.78
CA SER A 51 -18.85 -13.26 -11.20
C SER A 51 -19.74 -14.50 -11.20
N GLN A 52 -20.19 -14.87 -10.00
CA GLN A 52 -21.09 -16.00 -9.80
C GLN A 52 -22.37 -15.78 -10.61
N THR A 53 -22.76 -16.78 -11.38
CA THR A 53 -24.02 -16.72 -12.12
C THR A 53 -25.20 -16.88 -11.16
N GLN A 54 -26.35 -16.30 -11.53
CA GLN A 54 -27.59 -16.49 -10.77
C GLN A 54 -27.96 -17.97 -10.60
N SER A 55 -27.65 -18.79 -11.60
CA SER A 55 -27.86 -20.24 -11.59
C SER A 55 -27.03 -20.93 -10.51
N GLN A 56 -25.76 -20.56 -10.36
CA GLN A 56 -24.85 -21.12 -9.35
C GLN A 56 -25.27 -20.82 -7.91
N LEU A 57 -25.99 -19.71 -7.68
CA LEU A 57 -26.58 -19.38 -6.37
C LEU A 57 -27.80 -20.24 -6.00
N TYR A 58 -28.37 -20.98 -6.97
CA TYR A 58 -29.65 -21.68 -6.81
C TYR A 58 -29.52 -23.17 -6.51
N TYR A 59 -28.30 -23.69 -6.40
CA TYR A 59 -28.03 -25.05 -5.98
C TYR A 59 -26.76 -25.13 -5.14
N ASP A 60 -26.65 -26.21 -4.38
CA ASP A 60 -25.54 -26.57 -3.50
C ASP A 60 -24.99 -27.92 -3.98
N VAL A 61 -23.68 -28.01 -4.24
CA VAL A 61 -23.09 -29.28 -4.68
C VAL A 61 -22.83 -30.16 -3.47
N ILE A 62 -23.38 -31.37 -3.49
CA ILE A 62 -23.25 -32.35 -2.40
C ILE A 62 -22.08 -33.30 -2.67
N HIS A 63 -21.87 -33.69 -3.92
CA HIS A 63 -20.87 -34.69 -4.24
C HIS A 63 -20.35 -34.55 -5.66
N TYR A 64 -19.05 -34.77 -5.81
CA TYR A 64 -18.40 -34.96 -7.11
C TYR A 64 -17.86 -36.40 -7.23
N ASP A 65 -18.20 -37.08 -8.31
CA ASP A 65 -17.51 -38.30 -8.75
C ASP A 65 -16.68 -37.96 -9.99
N ILE A 66 -15.36 -37.89 -9.82
CA ILE A 66 -14.38 -37.46 -10.82
C ILE A 66 -13.62 -38.68 -11.32
N ASN A 67 -13.82 -39.05 -12.59
CA ASN A 67 -13.10 -40.16 -13.22
C ASN A 67 -12.25 -39.64 -14.38
N LEU A 68 -10.93 -39.85 -14.31
CA LEU A 68 -9.95 -39.30 -15.23
C LEU A 68 -9.10 -40.40 -15.87
N ASP A 69 -8.88 -40.27 -17.17
CA ASP A 69 -7.85 -40.97 -17.93
C ASP A 69 -6.78 -39.96 -18.35
N ILE A 70 -5.57 -40.15 -17.84
CA ILE A 70 -4.43 -39.25 -18.05
C ILE A 70 -3.42 -39.96 -18.95
N ASP A 71 -3.15 -39.37 -20.11
CA ASP A 71 -2.09 -39.79 -21.03
C ASP A 71 -0.94 -38.77 -20.99
N PRO A 72 0.14 -39.05 -20.22
CA PRO A 72 1.28 -38.14 -20.12
C PRO A 72 2.05 -38.00 -21.44
N SER A 73 2.00 -39.01 -22.32
CA SER A 73 2.77 -39.01 -23.57
C SER A 73 2.16 -38.04 -24.58
N ASN A 74 0.84 -38.01 -24.68
CA ASN A 74 0.11 -37.11 -25.57
C ASN A 74 -0.36 -35.82 -24.89
N LYS A 75 -0.11 -35.67 -23.57
CA LYS A 75 -0.57 -34.57 -22.72
C LYS A 75 -2.09 -34.38 -22.80
N MET A 76 -2.81 -35.48 -22.81
CA MET A 76 -4.26 -35.52 -22.95
C MET A 76 -4.89 -35.92 -21.62
N LEU A 77 -6.05 -35.33 -21.34
CA LEU A 77 -6.93 -35.70 -20.24
C LEU A 77 -8.32 -35.97 -20.83
N SER A 78 -8.89 -37.11 -20.49
CA SER A 78 -10.31 -37.43 -20.74
C SER A 78 -10.98 -37.64 -19.39
N GLY A 79 -12.18 -37.10 -19.22
CA GLY A 79 -12.87 -37.11 -17.95
C GLY A 79 -14.35 -37.44 -18.05
N GLU A 80 -14.85 -38.11 -17.02
CA GLU A 80 -16.26 -38.21 -16.69
C GLU A 80 -16.45 -37.64 -15.29
N VAL A 81 -17.17 -36.52 -15.19
CA VAL A 81 -17.47 -35.90 -13.90
C VAL A 81 -18.96 -35.94 -13.66
N THR A 82 -19.36 -36.52 -12.53
CA THR A 82 -20.74 -36.50 -12.05
C THR A 82 -20.88 -35.51 -10.90
N VAL A 83 -21.71 -34.49 -11.09
CA VAL A 83 -22.09 -33.50 -10.08
C VAL A 83 -23.45 -33.87 -9.51
N ILE A 84 -23.51 -34.12 -8.20
CA ILE A 84 -24.76 -34.30 -7.48
C ILE A 84 -25.04 -33.02 -6.71
N ALA A 85 -26.13 -32.33 -7.05
CA ALA A 85 -26.48 -31.03 -6.48
C ALA A 85 -27.89 -31.01 -5.89
N ARG A 86 -28.09 -30.24 -4.82
CA ARG A 86 -29.37 -29.96 -4.17
C ARG A 86 -29.88 -28.59 -4.61
N VAL A 87 -31.13 -28.52 -5.04
CA VAL A 87 -31.75 -27.23 -5.42
C VAL A 87 -32.11 -26.41 -4.18
N LEU A 88 -31.71 -25.14 -4.15
CA LEU A 88 -31.96 -24.19 -3.05
C LEU A 88 -33.13 -23.24 -3.32
N THR A 89 -33.43 -23.00 -4.60
CA THR A 89 -34.51 -22.10 -5.06
C THR A 89 -35.84 -22.83 -5.24
N ALA A 90 -36.93 -22.08 -5.48
CA ALA A 90 -38.26 -22.65 -5.70
C ALA A 90 -38.33 -23.55 -6.95
N GLU A 91 -37.73 -23.11 -8.05
CA GLU A 91 -37.70 -23.81 -9.33
C GLU A 91 -36.35 -23.59 -10.03
N LEU A 92 -35.75 -24.67 -10.55
CA LEU A 92 -34.50 -24.67 -11.31
C LEU A 92 -34.69 -25.44 -12.62
N SER A 93 -34.39 -24.80 -13.74
CA SER A 93 -34.51 -25.37 -15.10
C SER A 93 -33.19 -25.42 -15.87
N SER A 94 -32.13 -24.80 -15.36
CA SER A 94 -30.79 -24.81 -15.94
C SER A 94 -29.75 -24.83 -14.84
N ILE A 95 -28.55 -25.34 -15.15
CA ILE A 95 -27.41 -25.38 -14.23
C ILE A 95 -26.14 -24.91 -14.96
N ASP A 96 -25.33 -24.10 -14.29
CA ASP A 96 -24.12 -23.50 -14.84
C ASP A 96 -22.87 -24.03 -14.14
N LEU A 97 -21.92 -24.62 -14.88
CA LEU A 97 -20.64 -25.10 -14.35
C LEU A 97 -19.50 -24.34 -15.02
N ASN A 98 -18.51 -23.89 -14.24
CA ASN A 98 -17.28 -23.33 -14.78
C ASN A 98 -16.48 -24.43 -15.48
N PHE A 99 -16.03 -24.16 -16.70
CA PHE A 99 -15.16 -25.07 -17.43
C PHE A 99 -14.43 -24.37 -18.56
N GLU A 100 -13.12 -24.57 -18.66
CA GLU A 100 -12.26 -23.88 -19.63
C GLU A 100 -12.64 -24.19 -21.09
N ASN A 101 -12.74 -23.16 -21.95
CA ASN A 101 -13.16 -23.30 -23.36
C ASN A 101 -12.20 -24.18 -24.20
N SER A 102 -10.97 -24.37 -23.72
CA SER A 102 -9.99 -25.25 -24.37
C SER A 102 -10.32 -26.74 -24.27
N MET A 103 -11.20 -27.11 -23.34
CA MET A 103 -11.66 -28.47 -23.14
C MET A 103 -12.92 -28.72 -23.97
N THR A 104 -13.02 -29.90 -24.58
CA THR A 104 -14.18 -30.28 -25.40
C THR A 104 -15.17 -31.07 -24.56
N VAL A 105 -16.39 -30.55 -24.43
CA VAL A 105 -17.51 -31.29 -23.82
C VAL A 105 -18.16 -32.17 -24.89
N ASP A 106 -18.13 -33.48 -24.67
CA ASP A 106 -18.65 -34.49 -25.60
C ASP A 106 -20.15 -34.72 -25.43
N GLU A 107 -20.60 -34.86 -24.19
CA GLU A 107 -22.00 -35.14 -23.85
C GLU A 107 -22.29 -34.70 -22.40
N ILE A 108 -23.52 -34.24 -22.16
CA ILE A 108 -24.04 -34.02 -20.81
C ILE A 108 -25.29 -34.85 -20.61
N LEU A 109 -25.34 -35.61 -19.51
CA LEU A 109 -26.49 -36.38 -19.08
C LEU A 109 -27.07 -35.79 -17.80
N CYS A 110 -28.37 -35.49 -17.80
CA CYS A 110 -29.13 -35.20 -16.58
C CYS A 110 -29.97 -36.43 -16.22
N ASN A 111 -29.71 -37.05 -15.07
CA ASN A 111 -30.36 -38.29 -14.63
C ASN A 111 -30.39 -39.38 -15.74
N SER A 112 -29.23 -39.59 -16.37
CA SER A 112 -29.01 -40.54 -17.48
C SER A 112 -29.72 -40.21 -18.81
N LYS A 113 -30.28 -39.01 -18.97
CA LYS A 113 -30.81 -38.53 -20.26
C LYS A 113 -29.91 -37.46 -20.85
N ALA A 114 -29.60 -37.59 -22.14
CA ALA A 114 -28.87 -36.55 -22.87
C ALA A 114 -29.68 -35.24 -22.88
N VAL A 115 -28.99 -34.13 -22.59
CA VAL A 115 -29.58 -32.79 -22.50
C VAL A 115 -28.81 -31.81 -23.39
N ASN A 116 -29.49 -30.71 -23.77
CA ASN A 116 -28.87 -29.64 -24.53
C ASN A 116 -28.01 -28.76 -23.60
N PHE A 117 -26.86 -28.35 -24.09
CA PHE A 117 -25.96 -27.45 -23.39
C PHE A 117 -25.29 -26.46 -24.35
N SER A 118 -24.73 -25.39 -23.79
CA SER A 118 -23.77 -24.52 -24.46
C SER A 118 -22.50 -24.41 -23.62
N HIS A 119 -21.33 -24.37 -24.27
CA HIS A 119 -20.05 -24.13 -23.63
C HIS A 119 -19.38 -22.93 -24.30
N GLN A 120 -19.43 -21.78 -23.62
CA GLN A 120 -18.91 -20.50 -24.10
C GLN A 120 -18.44 -19.67 -22.91
N ASN A 121 -17.48 -18.77 -23.11
CA ASN A 121 -16.99 -17.86 -22.06
C ASN A 121 -16.61 -18.58 -20.75
N HIS A 122 -15.99 -19.77 -20.85
CA HIS A 122 -15.52 -20.56 -19.72
C HIS A 122 -16.66 -21.11 -18.83
N LEU A 123 -17.87 -21.22 -19.39
CA LEU A 123 -19.08 -21.65 -18.70
C LEU A 123 -19.86 -22.68 -19.52
N ILE A 124 -20.24 -23.78 -18.88
CA ILE A 124 -21.20 -24.76 -19.38
C ILE A 124 -22.58 -24.40 -18.83
N THR A 125 -23.50 -24.02 -19.69
CA THR A 125 -24.92 -23.85 -19.35
C THR A 125 -25.71 -25.03 -19.86
N THR A 126 -26.27 -25.82 -18.93
CA THR A 126 -27.04 -27.03 -19.23
C THR A 126 -28.52 -26.80 -18.99
N GLN A 127 -29.37 -27.12 -19.97
CA GLN A 127 -30.82 -27.15 -19.79
C GLN A 127 -31.23 -28.48 -19.14
N LEU A 128 -31.89 -28.44 -17.99
CA LEU A 128 -32.25 -29.65 -17.24
C LEU A 128 -33.35 -30.44 -17.96
N ASP A 129 -33.45 -31.74 -17.67
CA ASP A 129 -34.43 -32.62 -18.30
C ASP A 129 -35.88 -32.34 -17.84
N THR A 130 -36.03 -31.64 -16.72
CA THR A 130 -37.29 -31.14 -16.17
C THR A 130 -37.02 -29.95 -15.24
N ILE A 131 -38.09 -29.36 -14.69
CA ILE A 131 -37.98 -28.35 -13.64
C ILE A 131 -37.82 -29.07 -12.29
N TYR A 132 -36.76 -28.74 -11.57
CA TYR A 132 -36.52 -29.24 -10.22
C TYR A 132 -36.93 -28.19 -9.19
N ASN A 133 -37.62 -28.63 -8.15
CA ASN A 133 -38.05 -27.79 -7.05
C ASN A 133 -37.04 -27.84 -5.90
N LYS A 134 -37.17 -26.91 -4.96
CA LYS A 134 -36.37 -26.86 -3.74
C LYS A 134 -36.20 -28.24 -3.09
N ASP A 135 -35.00 -28.50 -2.59
CA ASP A 135 -34.54 -29.72 -1.90
C ASP A 135 -34.45 -30.98 -2.77
N GLN A 136 -34.85 -30.93 -4.05
CA GLN A 136 -34.64 -32.05 -4.98
C GLN A 136 -33.17 -32.18 -5.36
N LEU A 137 -32.74 -33.41 -5.61
CA LEU A 137 -31.38 -33.72 -6.10
C LEU A 137 -31.36 -33.83 -7.62
N ILE A 138 -30.30 -33.30 -8.21
CA ILE A 138 -29.98 -33.38 -9.62
C ILE A 138 -28.66 -34.12 -9.76
N ASN A 139 -28.56 -34.99 -10.77
CA ASN A 139 -27.33 -35.66 -11.16
C ASN A 139 -26.96 -35.23 -12.59
N ILE A 140 -25.87 -34.49 -12.72
CA ILE A 140 -25.31 -34.04 -14.00
C ILE A 140 -24.01 -34.77 -14.24
N LYS A 141 -23.95 -35.56 -15.30
CA LYS A 141 -22.72 -36.19 -15.76
C LYS A 141 -22.21 -35.46 -17.00
N VAL A 142 -20.97 -35.01 -16.96
CA VAL A 142 -20.26 -34.35 -18.08
C VAL A 142 -19.16 -35.27 -18.57
N LEU A 143 -19.22 -35.65 -19.84
CA LEU A 143 -18.16 -36.37 -20.54
C LEU A 143 -17.36 -35.35 -21.35
N TYR A 144 -16.04 -35.38 -21.23
CA TYR A 144 -15.19 -34.40 -21.88
C TYR A 144 -13.79 -34.93 -22.13
N HIS A 145 -13.08 -34.27 -23.03
CA HIS A 145 -11.65 -34.50 -23.24
C HIS A 145 -10.94 -33.24 -23.72
N GLY A 146 -9.63 -33.22 -23.59
CA GLY A 146 -8.83 -32.12 -24.11
C GLY A 146 -7.42 -32.10 -23.57
N ARG A 147 -6.77 -30.97 -23.79
CA ARG A 147 -5.50 -30.63 -23.17
C ARG A 147 -5.76 -29.48 -22.21
N PRO A 148 -5.68 -29.71 -20.90
CA PRO A 148 -5.72 -28.62 -19.93
C PRO A 148 -4.74 -27.54 -20.36
N VAL A 149 -5.22 -26.30 -20.48
CA VAL A 149 -4.38 -25.19 -20.96
C VAL A 149 -3.32 -24.86 -19.93
N TYR A 150 -2.10 -24.72 -20.45
CA TYR A 150 -0.97 -24.19 -19.71
C TYR A 150 -1.20 -22.71 -19.38
N SER A 151 -1.56 -22.39 -18.14
CA SER A 151 -1.64 -21.02 -17.63
C SER A 151 -0.26 -20.44 -17.23
N GLY A 152 0.85 -21.04 -17.65
CA GLY A 152 2.20 -20.60 -17.26
C GLY A 152 2.67 -21.21 -15.93
N PHE A 153 1.86 -21.12 -14.88
CA PHE A 153 2.10 -21.75 -13.57
C PHE A 153 1.21 -22.97 -13.29
N GLY A 154 0.25 -23.27 -14.18
CA GLY A 154 -0.33 -24.60 -14.40
C GLY A 154 -1.35 -25.07 -13.35
N ALA A 155 -2.63 -24.82 -13.57
CA ALA A 155 -3.70 -25.41 -12.73
C ALA A 155 -3.77 -26.94 -12.84
N PHE A 156 -3.43 -27.48 -14.02
CA PHE A 156 -3.14 -28.88 -14.24
C PHE A 156 -1.95 -28.97 -15.20
N GLN A 157 -0.85 -29.58 -14.76
CA GLN A 157 0.42 -29.49 -15.45
C GLN A 157 0.96 -30.86 -15.88
N PHE A 158 1.33 -30.98 -17.16
CA PHE A 158 2.16 -32.09 -17.66
C PHE A 158 3.64 -31.68 -17.66
N GLY A 159 4.36 -32.02 -16.59
CA GLY A 159 5.79 -31.77 -16.41
C GLY A 159 6.65 -33.03 -16.51
N THR A 160 7.95 -32.85 -16.27
CA THR A 160 8.91 -33.95 -16.16
C THR A 160 9.87 -33.68 -14.99
N TYR A 161 10.25 -34.75 -14.29
CA TYR A 161 11.30 -34.73 -13.28
C TYR A 161 12.22 -35.93 -13.51
N ASN A 162 13.53 -35.69 -13.58
CA ASN A 162 14.54 -36.72 -13.89
C ASN A 162 14.19 -37.62 -15.10
N GLY A 163 13.59 -37.03 -16.15
CA GLY A 163 13.20 -37.73 -17.38
C GLY A 163 11.96 -38.62 -17.25
N LYS A 164 11.25 -38.58 -16.11
CA LYS A 164 9.98 -39.27 -15.87
C LYS A 164 8.81 -38.28 -15.84
N PRO A 165 7.58 -38.71 -16.20
CA PRO A 165 6.40 -37.85 -16.09
C PRO A 165 6.20 -37.31 -14.68
N MET A 166 5.78 -36.05 -14.57
CA MET A 166 5.39 -35.41 -13.32
C MET A 166 4.13 -34.59 -13.60
N ILE A 167 2.97 -35.09 -13.17
CA ILE A 167 1.68 -34.42 -13.35
C ILE A 167 1.22 -33.88 -12.01
N TRP A 168 0.78 -32.64 -11.97
CA TRP A 168 0.30 -32.02 -10.73
C TRP A 168 -0.76 -30.96 -10.98
N THR A 169 -1.52 -30.63 -9.94
CA THR A 169 -2.55 -29.59 -9.95
C THR A 169 -2.25 -28.48 -8.95
N LEU A 170 -2.83 -27.31 -9.21
CA LEU A 170 -2.80 -26.14 -8.34
C LEU A 170 -4.03 -25.29 -8.67
N SER A 171 -5.10 -25.48 -7.91
CA SER A 171 -6.43 -24.99 -8.30
C SER A 171 -6.85 -23.70 -7.60
N GLU A 172 -6.05 -23.13 -6.70
CA GLU A 172 -6.36 -21.84 -6.06
C GLU A 172 -5.94 -20.66 -6.95
N PRO A 173 -6.76 -19.61 -7.14
CA PRO A 173 -8.09 -19.41 -6.57
C PRO A 173 -9.22 -20.07 -7.37
N PHE A 174 -9.09 -20.22 -8.70
CA PHE A 174 -10.15 -20.73 -9.58
C PHE A 174 -9.60 -21.62 -10.72
N GLY A 175 -8.62 -22.46 -10.41
CA GLY A 175 -7.94 -23.34 -11.35
C GLY A 175 -8.60 -24.71 -11.55
N ALA A 176 -9.57 -25.09 -10.70
CA ALA A 176 -10.26 -26.38 -10.80
C ALA A 176 -10.94 -26.55 -12.17
N ARG A 177 -11.60 -25.48 -12.64
CA ARG A 177 -12.27 -25.41 -13.95
C ARG A 177 -11.37 -25.68 -15.17
N ASN A 178 -10.04 -25.63 -15.01
CA ASN A 178 -9.10 -25.89 -16.11
C ASN A 178 -8.96 -27.37 -16.46
N TRP A 179 -9.34 -28.27 -15.55
CA TRP A 179 -9.19 -29.72 -15.77
C TRP A 179 -10.44 -30.52 -15.49
N TRP A 180 -11.45 -29.96 -14.81
CA TRP A 180 -12.75 -30.58 -14.64
C TRP A 180 -13.90 -29.55 -14.48
N PRO A 181 -15.11 -29.84 -15.00
CA PRO A 181 -16.26 -28.94 -14.88
C PRO A 181 -16.80 -28.92 -13.44
N CYS A 182 -16.90 -27.73 -12.84
CA CYS A 182 -17.26 -27.58 -11.42
C CYS A 182 -18.02 -26.27 -11.13
N LYS A 183 -18.69 -26.20 -9.97
CA LYS A 183 -19.13 -24.91 -9.40
C LYS A 183 -17.94 -24.34 -8.64
N ASP A 184 -17.12 -23.55 -9.32
CA ASP A 184 -15.79 -23.16 -8.85
C ASP A 184 -15.84 -21.92 -7.97
N ILE A 185 -16.44 -22.10 -6.79
CA ILE A 185 -16.72 -21.08 -5.79
C ILE A 185 -16.21 -21.60 -4.44
N PRO A 186 -15.27 -20.90 -3.75
CA PRO A 186 -14.69 -21.37 -2.49
C PRO A 186 -15.73 -21.73 -1.41
N ALA A 187 -16.83 -20.99 -1.36
CA ALA A 187 -17.90 -21.21 -0.38
C ALA A 187 -18.80 -22.42 -0.64
N ASP A 188 -18.80 -22.98 -1.86
CA ASP A 188 -19.58 -24.18 -2.19
C ASP A 188 -18.76 -25.45 -1.92
N LYS A 189 -18.64 -25.80 -0.64
CA LYS A 189 -17.91 -27.00 -0.23
C LYS A 189 -18.76 -28.25 -0.48
N ALA A 190 -18.31 -29.12 -1.38
CA ALA A 190 -18.98 -30.40 -1.59
C ALA A 190 -18.80 -31.31 -0.37
N ASP A 191 -19.86 -31.96 0.10
CA ASP A 191 -19.81 -32.87 1.27
C ASP A 191 -18.79 -34.00 1.10
N SER A 192 -18.49 -34.40 -0.15
CA SER A 192 -17.52 -35.46 -0.46
C SER A 192 -17.08 -35.45 -1.92
N VAL A 193 -15.91 -36.03 -2.19
CA VAL A 193 -15.37 -36.25 -3.55
C VAL A 193 -14.86 -37.68 -3.68
N ASP A 194 -15.33 -38.40 -4.69
CA ASP A 194 -14.71 -39.64 -5.15
C ASP A 194 -13.86 -39.33 -6.37
N MET A 195 -12.61 -39.80 -6.39
CA MET A 195 -11.72 -39.59 -7.53
C MET A 195 -11.06 -40.88 -7.99
N ARG A 196 -11.23 -41.18 -9.28
CA ARG A 196 -10.63 -42.33 -9.97
C ARG A 196 -9.69 -41.83 -11.04
N VAL A 197 -8.43 -42.22 -10.96
CA VAL A 197 -7.40 -41.73 -11.89
C VAL A 197 -6.66 -42.90 -12.52
N THR A 198 -6.79 -43.00 -13.83
CA THR A 198 -6.12 -44.00 -14.66
C THR A 198 -4.84 -43.43 -15.25
N VAL A 199 -3.71 -44.11 -15.02
CA VAL A 199 -2.36 -43.72 -15.44
C VAL A 199 -1.53 -44.92 -15.88
N PRO A 200 -0.40 -44.73 -16.60
CA PRO A 200 0.58 -45.79 -16.84
C PRO A 200 1.04 -46.49 -15.55
N ALA A 201 1.26 -47.81 -15.62
CA ALA A 201 1.49 -48.66 -14.45
C ALA A 201 2.75 -48.35 -13.63
N ASP A 202 3.72 -47.60 -14.16
CA ASP A 202 4.91 -47.16 -13.40
C ASP A 202 4.68 -45.88 -12.59
N LEU A 203 3.51 -45.25 -12.69
CA LEU A 203 3.16 -44.03 -11.95
C LEU A 203 2.35 -44.32 -10.67
N ILE A 204 2.52 -43.44 -9.68
CA ILE A 204 1.77 -43.41 -8.43
C ILE A 204 0.97 -42.12 -8.38
N VAL A 205 -0.31 -42.20 -8.03
CA VAL A 205 -1.20 -41.05 -7.86
C VAL A 205 -1.36 -40.78 -6.36
N ALA A 206 -0.92 -39.62 -5.90
CA ALA A 206 -1.24 -39.07 -4.59
C ALA A 206 -2.40 -38.07 -4.73
N SER A 207 -3.37 -38.15 -3.81
CA SER A 207 -4.58 -37.34 -3.84
C SER A 207 -5.30 -37.26 -2.48
N ASN A 208 -6.40 -36.49 -2.42
CA ASN A 208 -7.20 -36.21 -1.23
C ASN A 208 -7.86 -37.47 -0.66
N GLY A 209 -8.21 -37.41 0.61
CA GLY A 209 -8.91 -38.44 1.35
C GLY A 209 -8.19 -39.80 1.44
N LYS A 210 -8.96 -40.88 1.56
CA LYS A 210 -8.47 -42.25 1.73
C LYS A 210 -8.39 -43.01 0.41
N LEU A 211 -7.26 -43.67 0.17
CA LEU A 211 -7.13 -44.64 -0.91
C LEU A 211 -7.96 -45.88 -0.60
N ARG A 212 -8.98 -46.15 -1.41
CA ARG A 212 -9.87 -47.30 -1.26
C ARG A 212 -9.39 -48.52 -2.04
N GLU A 213 -8.94 -48.30 -3.27
CA GLU A 213 -8.61 -49.36 -4.20
C GLU A 213 -7.53 -48.91 -5.20
N VAL A 214 -6.69 -49.85 -5.61
CA VAL A 214 -5.81 -49.72 -6.77
C VAL A 214 -6.11 -50.90 -7.68
N ASP A 215 -6.64 -50.63 -8.87
CA ASP A 215 -6.92 -51.64 -9.88
C ASP A 215 -5.83 -51.63 -10.95
N GLU A 216 -5.12 -52.75 -11.11
CA GLU A 216 -4.04 -52.93 -12.07
C GLU A 216 -4.56 -53.70 -13.30
N ARG A 217 -4.49 -53.08 -14.49
CA ARG A 217 -4.94 -53.69 -15.74
C ARG A 217 -3.90 -53.48 -16.84
N ASP A 218 -3.28 -54.57 -17.28
CA ASP A 218 -2.24 -54.58 -18.30
C ASP A 218 -1.09 -53.59 -18.02
N ASP A 219 -1.01 -52.49 -18.76
CA ASP A 219 -0.02 -51.42 -18.64
C ASP A 219 -0.55 -50.16 -17.93
N LEU A 220 -1.75 -50.23 -17.33
CA LEU A 220 -2.42 -49.14 -16.62
C LEU A 220 -2.72 -49.47 -15.15
N LYS A 221 -2.86 -48.40 -14.36
CA LYS A 221 -3.29 -48.40 -12.96
C LYS A 221 -4.41 -47.39 -12.75
N THR A 222 -5.47 -47.81 -12.08
CA THR A 222 -6.53 -46.91 -11.61
C THR A 222 -6.46 -46.79 -10.10
N TYR A 223 -6.24 -45.58 -9.58
CA TYR A 223 -6.28 -45.29 -8.14
C TYR A 223 -7.65 -44.71 -7.80
N TRP A 224 -8.34 -45.29 -6.80
CA TRP A 224 -9.61 -44.78 -6.29
C TRP A 224 -9.43 -44.16 -4.91
N TRP A 225 -9.49 -42.83 -4.87
CA TRP A 225 -9.45 -41.99 -3.69
C TRP A 225 -10.86 -41.54 -3.28
N HIS A 226 -11.10 -41.38 -1.99
CA HIS A 226 -12.35 -40.88 -1.44
C HIS A 226 -12.08 -39.89 -0.31
N GLU A 227 -12.51 -38.65 -0.53
CA GLU A 227 -12.61 -37.57 0.46
C GLU A 227 -14.05 -37.52 0.98
N GLY A 228 -14.21 -37.80 2.27
CA GLY A 228 -15.48 -37.90 2.97
C GLY A 228 -15.78 -36.69 3.84
N TYR A 229 -14.91 -35.68 3.90
CA TYR A 229 -15.18 -34.41 4.55
C TYR A 229 -15.51 -33.31 3.53
N PRO A 230 -16.23 -32.26 3.96
CA PRO A 230 -16.53 -31.13 3.08
C PRO A 230 -15.27 -30.46 2.55
N ILE A 231 -15.19 -30.26 1.23
CA ILE A 231 -14.01 -29.79 0.52
C ILE A 231 -14.37 -28.73 -0.54
N ALA A 232 -13.57 -27.66 -0.61
CA ALA A 232 -13.69 -26.63 -1.65
C ALA A 232 -13.02 -27.10 -2.96
N THR A 233 -13.49 -26.63 -4.12
CA THR A 233 -12.98 -27.07 -5.43
C THR A 233 -11.48 -26.84 -5.62
N TYR A 234 -10.95 -25.74 -5.07
CA TYR A 234 -9.53 -25.40 -5.21
C TYR A 234 -8.58 -26.32 -4.42
N LEU A 235 -9.11 -27.07 -3.45
CA LEU A 235 -8.33 -28.00 -2.60
C LEU A 235 -8.24 -29.41 -3.18
N VAL A 236 -9.04 -29.73 -4.22
CA VAL A 236 -8.99 -31.02 -4.91
C VAL A 236 -7.71 -31.10 -5.73
N SER A 237 -6.94 -32.17 -5.53
CA SER A 237 -5.57 -32.26 -6.01
C SER A 237 -5.15 -33.61 -6.59
N LEU A 238 -4.18 -33.54 -7.50
CA LEU A 238 -3.46 -34.67 -8.05
C LEU A 238 -1.97 -34.36 -8.05
N ALA A 239 -1.17 -35.32 -7.60
CA ALA A 239 0.27 -35.33 -7.79
C ALA A 239 0.70 -36.73 -8.24
N ILE A 240 1.33 -36.83 -9.41
CA ILE A 240 1.55 -38.09 -10.12
C ILE A 240 2.99 -38.20 -10.60
N HIS A 241 3.71 -39.16 -10.04
CA HIS A 241 5.10 -39.46 -10.36
C HIS A 241 5.41 -40.91 -9.94
N PRO A 242 6.49 -41.56 -10.44
CA PRO A 242 7.05 -42.75 -9.79
C PRO A 242 7.69 -42.40 -8.43
N TYR A 243 6.86 -42.02 -7.45
CA TYR A 243 7.30 -41.61 -6.12
C TYR A 243 7.94 -42.76 -5.34
N THR A 244 8.85 -42.41 -4.42
CA THR A 244 9.15 -43.23 -3.25
C THR A 244 8.12 -42.89 -2.17
N PHE A 245 7.45 -43.90 -1.62
CA PHE A 245 6.46 -43.74 -0.57
C PHE A 245 7.03 -44.15 0.80
N PHE A 246 6.72 -43.37 1.83
CA PHE A 246 6.86 -43.77 3.23
C PHE A 246 5.77 -43.13 4.09
N SER A 247 5.54 -43.66 5.28
CA SER A 247 4.57 -43.10 6.23
C SER A 247 5.11 -43.03 7.65
N ASP A 248 4.45 -42.19 8.44
CA ASP A 248 4.51 -42.14 9.90
C ASP A 248 3.07 -42.15 10.47
N TRP A 249 2.92 -42.08 11.78
CA TRP A 249 1.61 -42.18 12.42
C TRP A 249 1.43 -41.11 13.49
N TYR A 250 0.36 -40.33 13.35
CA TYR A 250 -0.13 -39.44 14.39
C TYR A 250 -1.05 -40.22 15.33
N VAL A 251 -0.87 -40.06 16.65
CA VAL A 251 -1.73 -40.68 17.66
C VAL A 251 -2.63 -39.61 18.27
N SER A 252 -3.91 -39.65 17.91
CA SER A 252 -4.90 -38.72 18.44
C SER A 252 -5.09 -38.95 19.95
N PRO A 253 -5.26 -37.88 20.75
CA PRO A 253 -5.70 -38.01 22.15
C PRO A 253 -7.11 -38.60 22.32
N ALA A 254 -7.96 -38.48 21.29
CA ALA A 254 -9.38 -38.85 21.34
C ALA A 254 -9.73 -40.11 20.52
N LYS A 255 -8.89 -40.51 19.57
CA LYS A 255 -9.10 -41.65 18.65
C LYS A 255 -7.86 -42.57 18.63
N ASP A 256 -7.87 -43.55 17.72
CA ASP A 256 -6.70 -44.37 17.41
C ASP A 256 -5.69 -43.56 16.56
N SER A 257 -4.73 -44.22 15.92
CA SER A 257 -3.75 -43.58 15.06
C SER A 257 -4.28 -43.22 13.66
N MET A 258 -3.85 -42.08 13.13
CA MET A 258 -4.02 -41.67 11.73
C MET A 258 -2.69 -41.79 10.98
N GLU A 259 -2.71 -42.33 9.76
CA GLU A 259 -1.52 -42.42 8.92
C GLU A 259 -1.14 -41.04 8.35
N VAL A 260 0.15 -40.72 8.40
CA VAL A 260 0.75 -39.55 7.74
C VAL A 260 1.61 -40.03 6.58
N GLN A 261 1.20 -39.69 5.35
CA GLN A 261 1.73 -40.28 4.11
C GLN A 261 2.69 -39.33 3.38
N PHE A 262 3.81 -39.82 2.86
CA PHE A 262 4.79 -38.99 2.17
C PHE A 262 5.17 -39.60 0.81
N TYR A 263 4.85 -38.86 -0.26
CA TYR A 263 5.18 -39.18 -1.64
C TYR A 263 6.32 -38.27 -2.10
N VAL A 264 7.54 -38.82 -2.15
CA VAL A 264 8.76 -38.04 -2.41
C VAL A 264 9.46 -38.48 -3.68
N PHE A 265 10.13 -37.56 -4.37
CA PHE A 265 10.99 -37.87 -5.49
C PHE A 265 12.05 -38.89 -5.05
N PRO A 266 12.31 -39.96 -5.83
CA PRO A 266 13.17 -41.04 -5.37
C PRO A 266 14.58 -40.63 -4.92
N ASP A 267 15.18 -39.62 -5.56
CA ASP A 267 16.49 -39.07 -5.23
C ASP A 267 16.46 -38.02 -4.10
N HIS A 268 15.29 -37.51 -3.71
CA HIS A 268 15.12 -36.59 -2.59
C HIS A 268 14.85 -37.27 -1.25
N TYR A 269 14.47 -38.56 -1.23
CA TYR A 269 14.09 -39.29 -0.02
C TYR A 269 15.03 -39.06 1.18
N ASN A 270 16.34 -39.17 0.97
CA ASN A 270 17.32 -39.02 2.06
C ASN A 270 17.51 -37.56 2.52
N VAL A 271 17.08 -36.59 1.72
CA VAL A 271 17.21 -35.15 2.00
C VAL A 271 16.04 -34.66 2.84
N VAL A 272 14.81 -35.04 2.47
CA VAL A 272 13.59 -34.43 3.05
C VAL A 272 13.05 -35.19 4.27
N ARG A 273 13.39 -36.47 4.41
CA ARG A 273 12.78 -37.36 5.41
C ARG A 273 12.83 -36.84 6.84
N SER A 274 13.94 -36.24 7.28
CA SER A 274 14.06 -35.77 8.67
C SER A 274 13.11 -34.62 9.00
N ASN A 275 12.89 -33.71 8.05
CA ASN A 275 11.99 -32.58 8.26
C ASN A 275 10.53 -33.00 8.05
N TYR A 276 10.25 -33.83 7.05
CA TYR A 276 8.90 -34.36 6.84
C TYR A 276 8.42 -35.20 8.03
N ALA A 277 9.31 -35.91 8.74
CA ALA A 277 8.94 -36.62 9.97
C ALA A 277 8.48 -35.68 11.11
N LYS A 278 8.89 -34.40 11.12
CA LYS A 278 8.44 -33.43 12.14
C LYS A 278 6.96 -33.07 12.01
N THR A 279 6.34 -33.35 10.88
CA THR A 279 4.90 -33.15 10.63
C THR A 279 4.02 -33.74 11.73
N VAL A 280 4.36 -34.92 12.25
CA VAL A 280 3.60 -35.55 13.35
C VAL A 280 3.59 -34.67 14.59
N LEU A 281 4.74 -34.10 14.96
CA LEU A 281 4.86 -33.18 16.09
C LEU A 281 4.11 -31.86 15.84
N MET A 282 4.10 -31.39 14.59
CA MET A 282 3.34 -30.19 14.22
C MET A 282 1.82 -30.44 14.32
N ILE A 283 1.33 -31.61 13.89
CA ILE A 283 -0.07 -32.02 14.07
C ILE A 283 -0.41 -32.07 15.56
N GLU A 284 0.44 -32.69 16.39
CA GLU A 284 0.26 -32.72 17.85
C GLU A 284 0.18 -31.31 18.45
N THR A 285 1.05 -30.41 18.00
CA THR A 285 1.11 -29.02 18.46
C THR A 285 -0.17 -28.25 18.14
N TYR A 286 -0.57 -28.22 16.87
CA TYR A 286 -1.77 -27.51 16.45
C TYR A 286 -3.05 -28.14 17.00
N SER A 287 -3.09 -29.47 17.11
CA SER A 287 -4.23 -30.16 17.73
C SER A 287 -4.42 -29.77 19.19
N ALA A 288 -3.32 -29.55 19.93
CA ALA A 288 -3.37 -29.11 21.32
C ALA A 288 -3.82 -27.63 21.46
N LEU A 289 -3.43 -26.77 20.51
CA LEU A 289 -3.76 -25.35 20.54
C LEU A 289 -5.20 -25.08 20.07
N PHE A 290 -5.65 -25.71 18.99
CA PHE A 290 -6.89 -25.35 18.28
C PHE A 290 -8.02 -26.36 18.48
N GLY A 291 -7.67 -27.65 18.53
CA GLY A 291 -8.61 -28.77 18.48
C GLY A 291 -8.11 -29.87 17.54
N GLU A 292 -8.61 -31.09 17.72
CA GLU A 292 -8.22 -32.30 16.96
C GLU A 292 -8.08 -32.08 15.45
N TYR A 293 -7.12 -32.76 14.82
CA TYR A 293 -6.89 -32.67 13.37
C TYR A 293 -8.22 -32.86 12.60
N PRO A 294 -8.59 -31.94 11.69
CA PRO A 294 -9.96 -31.91 11.16
C PRO A 294 -10.38 -33.13 10.36
N PHE A 295 -9.42 -33.81 9.72
CA PHE A 295 -9.67 -34.93 8.81
C PHE A 295 -9.18 -36.26 9.41
N ILE A 296 -9.27 -36.39 10.74
CA ILE A 296 -8.69 -37.51 11.52
C ILE A 296 -9.19 -38.91 11.11
N ASP A 297 -10.40 -39.02 10.55
CA ASP A 297 -10.91 -40.30 10.05
C ASP A 297 -10.36 -40.64 8.66
N GLU A 298 -9.42 -39.88 8.12
CA GLU A 298 -8.78 -40.10 6.83
C GLU A 298 -7.26 -40.26 6.94
N LYS A 299 -6.52 -39.23 6.52
CA LYS A 299 -5.06 -39.15 6.54
C LYS A 299 -4.62 -37.69 6.53
N TYR A 300 -3.32 -37.47 6.73
CA TYR A 300 -2.62 -36.29 6.24
C TYR A 300 -1.38 -36.73 5.45
N GLY A 301 -0.73 -35.83 4.71
CA GLY A 301 0.51 -36.17 4.04
C GLY A 301 1.07 -35.07 3.16
N HIS A 302 2.21 -35.38 2.53
CA HIS A 302 2.83 -34.51 1.52
C HIS A 302 3.04 -35.25 0.20
N ALA A 303 2.93 -34.53 -0.91
CA ALA A 303 3.39 -34.96 -2.22
C ALA A 303 4.36 -33.94 -2.82
N GLU A 304 5.59 -34.36 -3.15
CA GLU A 304 6.55 -33.45 -3.79
C GLU A 304 6.12 -33.11 -5.23
N PHE A 305 6.24 -31.84 -5.60
CA PHE A 305 5.98 -31.36 -6.96
C PHE A 305 7.04 -30.38 -7.47
N LEU A 306 6.83 -29.80 -8.65
CA LEU A 306 7.85 -29.00 -9.34
C LEU A 306 7.87 -27.52 -8.97
N TRP A 307 6.91 -27.07 -8.19
CA TRP A 307 6.83 -25.67 -7.80
C TRP A 307 7.66 -25.40 -6.53
N GLY A 308 8.07 -24.15 -6.29
CA GLY A 308 9.03 -23.80 -5.22
C GLY A 308 8.41 -23.60 -3.84
N GLY A 309 7.13 -23.22 -3.79
CA GLY A 309 6.33 -23.06 -2.58
C GLY A 309 5.62 -24.36 -2.15
N GLY A 310 4.48 -24.22 -1.50
CA GLY A 310 3.53 -25.31 -1.29
C GLY A 310 2.12 -24.95 -1.76
N MET A 311 1.21 -25.90 -1.57
CA MET A 311 -0.22 -25.71 -1.79
C MET A 311 -0.94 -26.67 -0.85
N GLU A 312 -1.85 -26.12 -0.06
CA GLU A 312 -2.44 -26.72 1.13
C GLU A 312 -3.49 -27.80 0.86
N HIS A 313 -3.48 -28.43 -0.31
CA HIS A 313 -4.50 -29.38 -0.74
C HIS A 313 -4.93 -30.35 0.39
N GLN A 314 -6.23 -30.34 0.71
CA GLN A 314 -6.83 -31.04 1.83
C GLN A 314 -6.37 -32.49 1.95
N THR A 315 -5.84 -32.87 3.12
CA THR A 315 -5.26 -34.19 3.47
C THR A 315 -3.97 -34.60 2.71
N ILE A 316 -3.46 -33.81 1.76
CA ILE A 316 -2.24 -34.11 0.99
C ILE A 316 -1.57 -32.85 0.43
N THR A 317 -0.86 -32.10 1.26
CA THR A 317 -0.15 -30.89 0.81
C THR A 317 0.84 -31.19 -0.32
N SER A 318 0.81 -30.37 -1.37
CA SER A 318 1.85 -30.39 -2.41
C SER A 318 3.04 -29.55 -1.96
N LEU A 319 4.25 -30.11 -1.92
CA LEU A 319 5.43 -29.41 -1.40
C LEU A 319 6.58 -29.31 -2.42
N GLY A 320 7.11 -28.10 -2.57
CA GLY A 320 8.31 -27.78 -3.33
C GLY A 320 9.60 -27.77 -2.51
N GLY A 321 9.43 -27.74 -1.19
CA GLY A 321 10.50 -27.64 -0.21
C GLY A 321 10.28 -28.51 1.01
N SER A 322 11.26 -28.49 1.92
CA SER A 322 11.23 -29.26 3.17
C SER A 322 11.64 -28.44 4.38
N SER A 323 11.54 -27.11 4.30
CA SER A 323 11.77 -26.26 5.46
C SER A 323 10.65 -26.46 6.50
N GLU A 324 10.98 -26.33 7.78
CA GLU A 324 9.99 -26.48 8.85
C GLU A 324 8.87 -25.45 8.78
N GLY A 325 9.20 -24.19 8.43
CA GLY A 325 8.18 -23.14 8.30
C GLY A 325 7.20 -23.44 7.17
N LEU A 326 7.68 -23.87 6.00
CA LEU A 326 6.79 -24.26 4.90
C LEU A 326 5.87 -25.42 5.32
N ILE A 327 6.43 -26.48 5.92
CA ILE A 327 5.61 -27.61 6.38
C ILE A 327 4.59 -27.16 7.44
N ALA A 328 5.00 -26.28 8.36
CA ALA A 328 4.15 -25.75 9.42
C ALA A 328 3.03 -24.85 8.88
N HIS A 329 3.32 -24.03 7.86
CA HIS A 329 2.38 -23.16 7.16
C HIS A 329 1.29 -23.99 6.47
N GLU A 330 1.72 -24.89 5.60
CA GLU A 330 0.83 -25.70 4.77
C GLU A 330 -0.02 -26.68 5.59
N LEU A 331 0.54 -27.21 6.69
CA LEU A 331 -0.23 -28.03 7.63
C LEU A 331 -1.25 -27.18 8.39
N ALA A 332 -0.96 -25.92 8.72
CA ALA A 332 -1.88 -25.07 9.46
C ALA A 332 -3.17 -24.82 8.66
N HIS A 333 -3.07 -24.75 7.34
CA HIS A 333 -4.23 -24.61 6.46
C HIS A 333 -5.26 -25.73 6.61
N GLN A 334 -4.86 -26.93 7.06
CA GLN A 334 -5.81 -28.00 7.33
C GLN A 334 -6.90 -27.56 8.33
N TRP A 335 -6.56 -26.69 9.29
CA TRP A 335 -7.53 -26.01 10.17
C TRP A 335 -8.04 -24.70 9.56
N TRP A 336 -7.15 -23.89 8.99
CA TRP A 336 -7.38 -22.50 8.58
C TRP A 336 -7.17 -22.30 7.07
N GLY A 337 -8.18 -22.61 6.27
CA GLY A 337 -8.11 -22.63 4.81
C GLY A 337 -8.90 -23.79 4.25
N ASP A 338 -8.73 -24.98 4.84
CA ASP A 338 -9.38 -26.20 4.38
C ASP A 338 -10.64 -26.48 5.18
N MET A 339 -10.51 -26.79 6.48
CA MET A 339 -11.67 -27.07 7.32
C MET A 339 -12.56 -25.85 7.43
N ILE A 340 -11.98 -24.68 7.72
CA ILE A 340 -12.64 -23.37 7.70
C ILE A 340 -12.03 -22.57 6.56
N THR A 341 -12.76 -22.40 5.48
CA THR A 341 -12.34 -21.60 4.30
C THR A 341 -12.89 -20.17 4.43
N CYS A 342 -12.23 -19.18 3.83
CA CYS A 342 -12.81 -17.85 3.67
C CYS A 342 -14.10 -17.89 2.82
N ASP A 343 -15.14 -17.15 3.19
CA ASP A 343 -16.39 -17.11 2.43
C ASP A 343 -16.20 -16.55 1.01
N SER A 344 -15.29 -15.59 0.90
CA SER A 344 -14.80 -15.06 -0.37
C SER A 344 -13.35 -14.62 -0.21
N PHE A 345 -12.66 -14.39 -1.32
CA PHE A 345 -11.26 -13.95 -1.30
C PHE A 345 -11.05 -12.53 -0.75
N HIS A 346 -12.12 -11.77 -0.47
CA HIS A 346 -12.04 -10.57 0.36
C HIS A 346 -11.40 -10.85 1.74
N ASP A 347 -11.70 -12.03 2.30
CA ASP A 347 -11.27 -12.47 3.63
C ASP A 347 -10.08 -13.46 3.58
N ILE A 348 -9.32 -13.51 2.48
CA ILE A 348 -8.23 -14.48 2.27
C ILE A 348 -7.17 -14.47 3.39
N TRP A 349 -7.00 -13.35 4.10
CA TRP A 349 -6.14 -13.25 5.27
C TRP A 349 -6.53 -14.22 6.40
N LEU A 350 -7.79 -14.67 6.48
CA LEU A 350 -8.22 -15.69 7.44
C LEU A 350 -7.58 -17.05 7.16
N ASN A 351 -7.20 -17.32 5.91
CA ASN A 351 -6.43 -18.50 5.55
C ASN A 351 -4.94 -18.19 5.76
N GLU A 352 -4.42 -17.22 4.99
CA GLU A 352 -2.98 -16.98 4.84
C GLU A 352 -2.33 -16.35 6.08
N GLY A 353 -3.02 -15.42 6.74
CA GLY A 353 -2.56 -14.79 7.97
C GLY A 353 -2.54 -15.77 9.15
N PHE A 354 -3.51 -16.70 9.22
CA PHE A 354 -3.53 -17.77 10.21
C PHE A 354 -2.42 -18.78 9.98
N ALA A 355 -2.21 -19.23 8.74
CA ALA A 355 -1.12 -20.15 8.41
C ALA A 355 0.25 -19.55 8.69
N THR A 356 0.46 -18.29 8.30
CA THR A 356 1.68 -17.51 8.62
C THR A 356 1.90 -17.39 10.13
N TYR A 357 0.86 -17.08 10.90
CA TYR A 357 0.95 -17.01 12.36
C TYR A 357 1.31 -18.36 13.01
N CYS A 358 0.83 -19.47 12.43
CA CYS A 358 1.12 -20.82 12.91
C CYS A 358 2.60 -21.20 12.74
N GLU A 359 3.32 -20.63 11.77
CA GLU A 359 4.77 -20.80 11.67
C GLU A 359 5.47 -20.33 12.97
N ALA A 360 5.08 -19.15 13.48
CA ALA A 360 5.60 -18.63 14.73
C ALA A 360 5.22 -19.52 15.91
N LEU A 361 3.98 -20.02 15.97
CA LEU A 361 3.53 -20.95 17.03
C LEU A 361 4.31 -22.28 17.01
N TRP A 362 4.63 -22.81 15.83
CA TRP A 362 5.49 -23.99 15.72
C TRP A 362 6.87 -23.70 16.30
N TYR A 363 7.46 -22.54 15.98
CA TYR A 363 8.76 -22.16 16.55
C TYR A 363 8.71 -21.91 18.05
N GLU A 364 7.62 -21.33 18.58
CA GLU A 364 7.39 -21.21 20.02
C GLU A 364 7.48 -22.58 20.70
N GLN A 365 6.78 -23.58 20.14
CA GLN A 365 6.75 -24.94 20.69
C GLN A 365 8.09 -25.67 20.54
N ALA A 366 8.74 -25.54 19.38
CA ALA A 366 9.96 -26.28 19.07
C ALA A 366 11.22 -25.68 19.72
N TYR A 367 11.26 -24.35 19.83
CA TYR A 367 12.49 -23.61 20.17
C TYR A 367 12.31 -22.50 21.21
N GLY A 368 11.08 -22.21 21.66
CA GLY A 368 10.78 -21.30 22.77
C GLY A 368 10.38 -19.89 22.36
N GLN A 369 9.93 -19.11 23.34
CA GLN A 369 9.30 -17.80 23.14
C GLN A 369 10.17 -16.76 22.42
N GLU A 370 11.48 -16.74 22.63
CA GLU A 370 12.36 -15.81 21.91
C GLU A 370 12.30 -16.03 20.39
N THR A 371 12.21 -17.30 19.96
CA THR A 371 12.10 -17.63 18.53
C THR A 371 10.74 -17.28 17.95
N TYR A 372 9.68 -17.30 18.76
CA TYR A 372 8.35 -16.80 18.39
C TYR A 372 8.39 -15.31 18.06
N HIS A 373 8.92 -14.48 18.97
CA HIS A 373 8.98 -13.03 18.74
C HIS A 373 9.90 -12.69 17.57
N ASN A 374 11.01 -13.40 17.40
CA ASN A 374 11.88 -13.21 16.24
C ASN A 374 11.20 -13.63 14.91
N ALA A 375 10.35 -14.66 14.91
CA ALA A 375 9.57 -15.04 13.74
C ALA A 375 8.51 -13.97 13.41
N MET A 376 7.81 -13.45 14.43
CA MET A 376 6.87 -12.33 14.23
C MET A 376 7.58 -11.07 13.73
N GLN A 377 8.73 -10.72 14.31
CA GLN A 377 9.54 -9.58 13.87
C GLN A 377 10.04 -9.74 12.43
N PHE A 378 10.36 -10.96 12.02
CA PHE A 378 10.72 -11.25 10.63
C PHE A 378 9.56 -10.96 9.66
N ASP A 379 8.32 -11.10 10.13
CA ASP A 379 7.10 -10.89 9.38
C ASP A 379 6.50 -9.48 9.53
N THR A 380 7.27 -8.53 10.08
CA THR A 380 6.85 -7.13 10.16
C THR A 380 6.68 -6.51 8.76
N TYR A 381 5.49 -5.97 8.50
CA TYR A 381 5.19 -5.18 7.31
C TYR A 381 4.65 -3.81 7.71
N LEU A 382 5.40 -2.76 7.33
CA LEU A 382 5.09 -1.34 7.62
C LEU A 382 4.84 -0.57 6.31
N GLY A 383 4.23 -1.23 5.32
CA GLY A 383 3.85 -0.63 4.03
C GLY A 383 2.37 -0.22 3.96
N PRO A 384 1.96 0.43 2.86
CA PRO A 384 0.58 0.87 2.65
C PRO A 384 -0.37 -0.30 2.36
N GLY A 385 -1.68 -0.05 2.43
CA GLY A 385 -2.74 -1.02 2.08
C GLY A 385 -3.50 -1.67 3.25
N THR A 386 -4.63 -2.27 2.90
CA THR A 386 -5.58 -2.94 3.78
C THR A 386 -5.36 -4.45 3.80
N VAL A 387 -5.72 -5.12 4.89
CA VAL A 387 -5.68 -6.60 4.95
C VAL A 387 -6.91 -7.19 4.28
N TYR A 388 -8.06 -6.52 4.39
CA TYR A 388 -9.24 -6.83 3.60
C TYR A 388 -8.99 -6.48 2.14
N VAL A 389 -9.25 -7.42 1.23
CA VAL A 389 -9.12 -7.18 -0.20
C VAL A 389 -10.39 -6.53 -0.69
N GLU A 390 -10.34 -5.27 -1.15
CA GLU A 390 -11.53 -4.52 -1.54
C GLU A 390 -12.16 -5.06 -2.83
N ASN A 391 -11.36 -5.38 -3.84
CA ASN A 391 -11.81 -5.97 -5.09
C ASN A 391 -11.05 -7.27 -5.40
N PRO A 392 -11.47 -8.43 -4.86
CA PRO A 392 -10.73 -9.69 -5.05
C PRO A 392 -10.71 -10.21 -6.48
N ASP A 393 -11.46 -9.59 -7.40
CA ASP A 393 -11.37 -9.86 -8.84
C ASP A 393 -10.28 -9.02 -9.53
N GLU A 394 -9.80 -7.93 -8.92
CA GLU A 394 -8.87 -6.94 -9.51
C GLU A 394 -7.56 -6.81 -8.71
N ASP A 395 -7.64 -6.87 -7.39
CA ASP A 395 -6.54 -6.67 -6.44
C ASP A 395 -5.82 -7.99 -6.13
N ASP A 396 -4.50 -7.94 -5.92
CA ASP A 396 -3.70 -9.12 -5.57
C ASP A 396 -4.11 -9.72 -4.22
N ILE A 397 -4.95 -10.77 -4.25
CA ILE A 397 -5.43 -11.46 -3.05
C ILE A 397 -4.29 -12.14 -2.26
N PHE A 398 -3.13 -12.39 -2.89
CA PHE A 398 -1.98 -13.04 -2.26
C PHE A 398 -0.84 -12.06 -1.94
N ASP A 399 -1.15 -10.82 -1.55
CA ASP A 399 -0.12 -9.85 -1.16
C ASP A 399 0.64 -10.30 0.12
N THR A 400 1.96 -10.47 0.00
CA THR A 400 2.81 -10.91 1.13
C THR A 400 2.76 -9.97 2.33
N GLY A 401 2.74 -8.66 2.08
CA GLY A 401 2.72 -7.65 3.13
C GLY A 401 1.38 -7.62 3.85
N LEU A 402 0.29 -7.80 3.11
CA LEU A 402 -1.08 -7.61 3.61
C LEU A 402 -1.74 -8.92 4.06
N SER A 403 -2.01 -9.84 3.14
CA SER A 403 -2.75 -11.10 3.41
C SER A 403 -1.99 -12.05 4.34
N TYR A 404 -0.64 -12.04 4.28
CA TYR A 404 0.22 -12.93 5.07
C TYR A 404 0.81 -12.23 6.30
N GLN A 405 1.70 -11.25 6.07
CA GLN A 405 2.49 -10.61 7.13
C GLN A 405 1.61 -9.79 8.06
N LYS A 406 0.94 -8.76 7.56
CA LYS A 406 0.02 -7.94 8.37
C LYS A 406 -1.12 -8.78 8.94
N GLY A 407 -1.69 -9.71 8.15
CA GLY A 407 -2.69 -10.69 8.62
C GLY A 407 -2.22 -11.51 9.84
N SER A 408 -0.99 -12.01 9.84
CA SER A 408 -0.42 -12.73 11.00
C SER A 408 -0.17 -11.81 12.20
N TRP A 409 0.22 -10.55 11.94
CA TRP A 409 0.41 -9.54 12.98
C TRP A 409 -0.90 -9.15 13.65
N VAL A 410 -2.03 -9.16 12.93
CA VAL A 410 -3.36 -8.96 13.55
C VAL A 410 -3.62 -10.02 14.61
N LEU A 411 -3.32 -11.29 14.36
CA LEU A 411 -3.48 -12.37 15.33
C LEU A 411 -2.51 -12.24 16.51
N HIS A 412 -1.26 -11.86 16.24
CA HIS A 412 -0.26 -11.61 17.27
C HIS A 412 -0.67 -10.47 18.21
N MET A 413 -1.08 -9.32 17.65
CA MET A 413 -1.61 -8.18 18.39
C MET A 413 -2.87 -8.57 19.17
N LEU A 414 -3.79 -9.32 18.55
CA LEU A 414 -5.01 -9.78 19.21
C LEU A 414 -4.71 -10.67 20.42
N ARG A 415 -3.70 -11.56 20.34
CA ARG A 415 -3.23 -12.39 21.47
C ARG A 415 -2.82 -11.54 22.67
N HIS A 416 -2.17 -10.40 22.41
CA HIS A 416 -1.82 -9.44 23.46
C HIS A 416 -3.07 -8.71 23.99
N VAL A 417 -3.91 -8.18 23.10
CA VAL A 417 -5.12 -7.40 23.45
C VAL A 417 -6.09 -8.19 24.33
N VAL A 418 -6.39 -9.45 23.99
CA VAL A 418 -7.36 -10.27 24.75
C VAL A 418 -6.72 -11.13 25.84
N GLY A 419 -5.39 -11.20 25.85
CA GLY A 419 -4.60 -12.08 26.70
C GLY A 419 -4.51 -13.53 26.20
N ASP A 420 -3.36 -14.15 26.44
CA ASP A 420 -2.95 -15.47 25.94
C ASP A 420 -3.99 -16.59 26.13
N SER A 421 -4.48 -16.80 27.35
CA SER A 421 -5.46 -17.86 27.63
C SER A 421 -6.80 -17.63 26.93
N THR A 422 -7.22 -16.38 26.77
CA THR A 422 -8.46 -16.02 26.07
C THR A 422 -8.29 -16.23 24.57
N PHE A 423 -7.15 -15.84 24.03
CA PHE A 423 -6.83 -15.99 22.61
C PHE A 423 -6.92 -17.44 22.14
N PHE A 424 -6.27 -18.39 22.83
CA PHE A 424 -6.38 -19.80 22.42
C PHE A 424 -7.79 -20.38 22.62
N LYS A 425 -8.57 -19.87 23.59
CA LYS A 425 -10.01 -20.23 23.69
C LYS A 425 -10.83 -19.68 22.52
N ILE A 426 -10.48 -18.50 22.02
CA ILE A 426 -11.08 -17.92 20.80
C ILE A 426 -10.82 -18.83 19.61
N LEU A 427 -9.58 -19.27 19.41
CA LEU A 427 -9.24 -20.19 18.32
C LEU A 427 -10.00 -21.52 18.44
N GLN A 428 -10.09 -22.08 19.65
CA GLN A 428 -10.86 -23.30 19.90
C GLN A 428 -12.36 -23.13 19.65
N GLU A 429 -12.95 -22.00 20.02
CA GLU A 429 -14.37 -21.73 19.76
C GLU A 429 -14.62 -21.45 18.27
N TYR A 430 -13.70 -20.77 17.59
CA TYR A 430 -13.75 -20.55 16.15
C TYR A 430 -13.71 -21.88 15.39
N TYR A 431 -12.75 -22.76 15.76
CA TYR A 431 -12.70 -24.16 15.32
C TYR A 431 -14.04 -24.88 15.51
N ASN A 432 -14.59 -24.87 16.73
CA ASN A 432 -15.80 -25.63 17.06
C ASN A 432 -17.04 -25.12 16.33
N ARG A 433 -17.14 -23.81 16.11
CA ARG A 433 -18.33 -23.15 15.54
C ARG A 433 -18.37 -23.25 14.01
N PHE A 434 -17.23 -23.12 13.35
CA PHE A 434 -17.16 -23.01 11.90
C PHE A 434 -16.55 -24.23 11.20
N LYS A 435 -16.18 -25.30 11.93
CA LYS A 435 -15.64 -26.52 11.31
C LYS A 435 -16.48 -26.97 10.09
N TYR A 436 -15.79 -27.22 8.99
CA TYR A 436 -16.35 -27.65 7.71
C TYR A 436 -17.28 -26.62 7.02
N SER A 437 -17.22 -25.35 7.42
CA SER A 437 -17.99 -24.23 6.85
C SER A 437 -17.04 -23.16 6.30
N THR A 438 -17.60 -22.08 5.76
CA THR A 438 -16.88 -20.82 5.52
C THR A 438 -16.99 -19.83 6.67
N ALA A 439 -16.10 -18.84 6.69
CA ALA A 439 -16.11 -17.72 7.61
C ALA A 439 -15.71 -16.40 6.95
N THR A 440 -16.18 -15.30 7.54
CA THR A 440 -15.81 -13.93 7.18
C THR A 440 -15.04 -13.30 8.34
N THR A 441 -14.37 -12.17 8.11
CA THR A 441 -13.72 -11.39 9.18
C THR A 441 -14.71 -11.11 10.33
N GLU A 442 -15.96 -10.84 9.98
CA GLU A 442 -17.04 -10.54 10.92
C GLU A 442 -17.44 -11.72 11.79
N HIS A 443 -17.45 -12.93 11.21
CA HIS A 443 -17.64 -14.16 11.96
C HIS A 443 -16.53 -14.39 13.00
N PHE A 444 -15.28 -14.17 12.63
CA PHE A 444 -14.15 -14.29 13.56
C PHE A 444 -14.20 -13.20 14.65
N ARG A 445 -14.46 -11.93 14.29
CA ARG A 445 -14.65 -10.83 15.25
C ARG A 445 -15.73 -11.18 16.29
N ALA A 446 -16.87 -11.70 15.86
CA ALA A 446 -17.96 -12.06 16.76
C ALA A 446 -17.55 -13.11 17.81
N VAL A 447 -16.72 -14.09 17.44
CA VAL A 447 -16.15 -15.07 18.40
C VAL A 447 -15.20 -14.38 19.37
N CYS A 448 -14.34 -13.50 18.86
CA CYS A 448 -13.38 -12.74 19.66
C CYS A 448 -14.08 -11.91 20.73
N GLU A 449 -15.08 -11.11 20.35
CA GLU A 449 -15.85 -10.25 21.27
C GLU A 449 -16.66 -11.08 22.28
N GLN A 450 -17.26 -12.19 21.83
CA GLN A 450 -18.03 -13.06 22.71
C GLN A 450 -17.18 -13.63 23.85
N LEU A 451 -15.95 -14.07 23.58
CA LEU A 451 -15.11 -14.72 24.59
C LEU A 451 -14.26 -13.74 25.39
N SER A 452 -13.72 -12.70 24.75
CA SER A 452 -12.95 -11.66 25.44
C SER A 452 -13.82 -10.74 26.31
N LYS A 453 -15.12 -10.61 25.98
CA LYS A 453 -16.03 -9.59 26.55
C LYS A 453 -15.59 -8.15 26.26
N MET A 454 -14.71 -7.96 25.28
CA MET A 454 -14.25 -6.66 24.81
C MET A 454 -15.03 -6.25 23.56
N ASN A 455 -15.22 -4.94 23.36
CA ASN A 455 -15.64 -4.40 22.07
C ASN A 455 -14.38 -4.27 21.20
N LEU A 456 -14.31 -5.04 20.12
CA LEU A 456 -13.15 -5.11 19.24
C LEU A 456 -13.43 -4.47 17.88
N ALA A 457 -14.59 -3.84 17.70
CA ALA A 457 -14.95 -3.18 16.44
C ALA A 457 -13.84 -2.25 15.94
N ARG A 458 -13.31 -1.39 16.81
CA ARG A 458 -12.22 -0.45 16.46
C ARG A 458 -10.89 -1.16 16.15
N PHE A 459 -10.59 -2.27 16.82
CA PHE A 459 -9.39 -3.04 16.53
C PHE A 459 -9.45 -3.62 15.11
N PHE A 460 -10.56 -4.27 14.75
CA PHE A 460 -10.73 -4.82 13.40
C PHE A 460 -10.82 -3.72 12.34
N ASP A 461 -11.53 -2.62 12.62
CA ASP A 461 -11.59 -1.43 11.77
C ASP A 461 -10.18 -0.92 11.41
N GLN A 462 -9.34 -0.67 12.42
CA GLN A 462 -8.00 -0.12 12.25
C GLN A 462 -7.03 -1.07 11.56
N TRP A 463 -7.08 -2.36 11.89
CA TRP A 463 -6.03 -3.29 11.48
C TRP A 463 -6.38 -4.16 10.28
N ILE A 464 -7.67 -4.28 9.92
CA ILE A 464 -8.14 -5.04 8.76
C ILE A 464 -8.57 -4.12 7.61
N TYR A 465 -9.43 -3.15 7.90
CA TYR A 465 -10.12 -2.33 6.89
C TYR A 465 -9.40 -1.00 6.57
N HIS A 466 -8.39 -0.64 7.36
CA HIS A 466 -7.61 0.57 7.17
C HIS A 466 -6.10 0.32 7.09
N GLU A 467 -5.41 1.27 6.47
CA GLU A 467 -3.96 1.24 6.34
C GLU A 467 -3.24 2.00 7.47
N GLY A 468 -1.91 1.85 7.50
CA GLY A 468 -1.05 2.50 8.48
C GLY A 468 -0.83 1.69 9.76
N PHE A 469 -0.06 2.30 10.66
CA PHE A 469 0.38 1.77 11.94
C PHE A 469 0.80 2.96 12.84
N PRO A 470 0.82 2.80 14.18
CA PRO A 470 1.28 3.87 15.06
C PRO A 470 2.80 4.06 14.96
N ILE A 471 3.19 5.33 14.91
CA ILE A 471 4.58 5.76 15.10
C ILE A 471 4.64 6.45 16.46
N TYR A 472 5.24 5.80 17.44
CA TYR A 472 5.35 6.33 18.79
C TYR A 472 6.65 7.10 18.99
N GLU A 473 6.55 8.36 19.33
CA GLU A 473 7.62 9.08 20.00
C GLU A 473 7.35 9.08 21.50
N TYR A 474 8.37 8.86 22.32
CA TYR A 474 8.18 8.88 23.76
C TYR A 474 9.35 9.52 24.49
N ALA A 475 9.07 10.08 25.66
CA ALA A 475 10.06 10.66 26.54
C ALA A 475 9.71 10.34 28.00
N TRP A 476 10.73 10.27 28.85
CA TRP A 476 10.56 9.99 30.27
C TRP A 476 11.61 10.72 31.12
N SER A 477 11.27 10.98 32.38
CA SER A 477 12.16 11.49 33.41
C SER A 477 11.90 10.76 34.73
N LEU A 478 12.84 10.93 35.67
CA LEU A 478 12.81 10.27 36.98
C LEU A 478 12.75 11.32 38.09
N LYS A 479 11.94 11.04 39.11
CA LYS A 479 11.84 11.86 40.32
C LYS A 479 11.94 10.97 41.56
N GLU A 480 12.87 11.28 42.46
CA GLU A 480 12.93 10.61 43.77
C GLU A 480 11.79 11.13 44.67
N LEU A 481 11.11 10.20 45.34
CA LEU A 481 10.02 10.49 46.27
C LEU A 481 10.53 10.49 47.71
N ASP A 482 9.84 11.20 48.61
CA ASP A 482 10.16 11.25 50.05
C ASP A 482 10.21 9.87 50.73
N SER A 483 9.55 8.87 50.14
CA SER A 483 9.56 7.48 50.61
C SER A 483 10.84 6.71 50.26
N GLY A 484 11.75 7.29 49.46
CA GLY A 484 12.91 6.62 48.88
C GLY A 484 12.59 5.75 47.65
N ALA A 485 11.34 5.80 47.16
CA ALA A 485 10.95 5.20 45.87
C ALA A 485 11.17 6.21 44.74
N TYR A 486 11.09 5.76 43.50
CA TYR A 486 11.27 6.63 42.33
C TYR A 486 9.99 6.65 41.51
N GLN A 487 9.62 7.84 41.04
CA GLN A 487 8.52 8.05 40.13
C GLN A 487 9.08 8.25 38.72
N ILE A 488 8.59 7.45 37.78
CA ILE A 488 8.77 7.67 36.35
C ILE A 488 7.62 8.53 35.86
N ILE A 489 7.95 9.58 35.13
CA ILE A 489 7.01 10.52 34.52
C ILE A 489 7.36 10.55 33.04
N GLY A 490 6.40 10.35 32.16
CA GLY A 490 6.67 10.35 30.73
C GLY A 490 5.42 10.56 29.90
N GLY A 491 5.59 10.48 28.60
CA GLY A 491 4.49 10.53 27.66
C GLY A 491 4.83 9.84 26.36
N ILE A 492 3.77 9.39 25.68
CA ILE A 492 3.81 8.80 24.34
C ILE A 492 3.02 9.69 23.38
N ASN A 493 3.55 9.86 22.18
CA ASN A 493 3.00 10.67 21.10
C ASN A 493 2.87 9.82 19.83
N GLN A 494 1.67 9.74 19.27
CA GLN A 494 1.42 9.14 17.96
C GLN A 494 1.62 10.18 16.86
N VAL A 495 2.65 10.01 16.03
CA VAL A 495 3.07 11.01 15.02
C VAL A 495 2.80 10.60 13.58
N GLN A 496 2.18 9.45 13.35
CA GLN A 496 1.76 9.07 12.01
C GLN A 496 0.77 10.09 11.41
N THR A 497 0.78 10.19 10.08
CA THR A 497 -0.09 11.08 9.29
C THR A 497 -1.55 10.67 9.37
N GLY A 498 -2.46 11.65 9.22
CA GLY A 498 -3.91 11.44 9.31
C GLY A 498 -4.43 11.47 10.75
N ASP A 499 -5.75 11.45 10.92
CA ASP A 499 -6.41 11.63 12.22
C ASP A 499 -6.63 10.34 13.01
N VAL A 500 -6.24 9.19 12.44
CA VAL A 500 -6.42 7.88 13.08
C VAL A 500 -5.48 7.74 14.28
N ILE A 501 -6.06 7.49 15.44
CA ILE A 501 -5.35 7.12 16.68
C ILE A 501 -5.50 5.61 16.86
N PHE A 502 -4.41 4.87 16.76
CA PHE A 502 -4.39 3.41 16.97
C PHE A 502 -4.52 3.12 18.46
N GLU A 503 -5.60 2.47 18.87
CA GLU A 503 -5.82 2.17 20.29
C GLU A 503 -5.25 0.81 20.66
N MET A 504 -4.18 0.81 21.46
CA MET A 504 -3.48 -0.42 21.84
C MET A 504 -3.08 -0.42 23.32
N PRO A 505 -3.09 -1.59 23.99
CA PRO A 505 -2.37 -1.79 25.25
C PRO A 505 -0.86 -1.75 24.96
N VAL A 506 -0.19 -0.67 25.35
CA VAL A 506 1.24 -0.49 25.15
C VAL A 506 1.98 -0.89 26.42
N ASP A 507 2.83 -1.91 26.33
CA ASP A 507 3.73 -2.30 27.42
C ASP A 507 4.82 -1.24 27.61
N ILE A 508 4.93 -0.66 28.80
CA ILE A 508 5.99 0.28 29.19
C ILE A 508 6.91 -0.46 30.16
N THR A 509 8.03 -0.97 29.64
CA THR A 509 9.01 -1.71 30.44
C THR A 509 10.06 -0.77 31.02
N ILE A 510 10.13 -0.72 32.35
CA ILE A 510 11.09 0.09 33.10
C ILE A 510 12.21 -0.83 33.59
N LEU A 511 13.44 -0.47 33.23
CA LEU A 511 14.65 -1.19 33.59
C LEU A 511 15.43 -0.41 34.65
N GLY A 512 15.95 -1.08 35.66
CA GLY A 512 16.86 -0.49 36.64
C GLY A 512 17.84 -1.51 37.21
N ASP A 513 18.69 -1.08 38.15
CA ASP A 513 19.69 -1.98 38.73
C ASP A 513 19.02 -3.08 39.56
N GLY A 514 19.00 -4.29 39.02
CA GLY A 514 18.44 -5.48 39.67
C GLY A 514 16.91 -5.60 39.59
N PHE A 515 16.22 -4.79 38.78
CA PHE A 515 14.79 -4.93 38.54
C PHE A 515 14.38 -4.61 37.09
N GLU A 516 13.30 -5.27 36.66
CA GLU A 516 12.59 -5.03 35.41
C GLU A 516 11.09 -5.13 35.72
N GLU A 517 10.34 -4.06 35.44
CA GLU A 517 8.90 -3.99 35.69
C GLU A 517 8.19 -3.46 34.44
N THR A 518 7.14 -4.16 33.99
CA THR A 518 6.31 -3.76 32.84
C THR A 518 4.95 -3.27 33.32
N PHE A 519 4.54 -2.11 32.82
CA PHE A 519 3.23 -1.50 33.05
C PHE A 519 2.47 -1.38 31.75
N VAL A 520 1.17 -1.70 31.73
CA VAL A 520 0.35 -1.56 30.53
C VAL A 520 -0.29 -0.17 30.50
N LEU A 521 0.04 0.62 29.48
CA LEU A 521 -0.61 1.89 29.15
C LEU A 521 -1.60 1.66 28.00
N MET A 522 -2.91 1.72 28.28
CA MET A 522 -3.90 1.79 27.20
C MET A 522 -3.75 3.14 26.47
N ASN A 523 -3.13 3.14 25.29
CA ASN A 523 -2.97 4.36 24.52
C ASN A 523 -4.24 4.66 23.73
N THR A 524 -4.97 5.72 24.12
CA THR A 524 -6.26 6.12 23.54
C THR A 524 -6.25 7.55 23.03
N SER A 525 -5.09 8.19 22.96
CA SER A 525 -4.96 9.60 22.61
C SER A 525 -3.63 9.85 21.91
N ARG A 526 -3.61 10.82 21.00
CA ARG A 526 -2.41 11.18 20.24
C ARG A 526 -1.25 11.53 21.15
N ASN A 527 -1.50 12.35 22.17
CA ASN A 527 -0.55 12.67 23.23
C ASN A 527 -1.09 12.12 24.54
N GLN A 528 -0.36 11.20 25.18
CA GLN A 528 -0.79 10.61 26.43
C GLN A 528 0.35 10.52 27.44
N ALA A 529 0.19 11.18 28.58
CA ALA A 529 1.12 11.09 29.69
C ALA A 529 0.94 9.79 30.47
N PHE A 530 2.00 9.32 31.11
CA PHE A 530 1.99 8.21 32.05
C PHE A 530 2.85 8.49 33.28
N THR A 531 2.51 7.85 34.40
CA THR A 531 3.34 7.86 35.60
C THR A 531 3.30 6.52 36.32
N PHE A 532 4.47 6.05 36.74
CA PHE A 532 4.65 4.77 37.43
C PHE A 532 5.60 4.95 38.62
N VAL A 533 5.45 4.12 39.65
CA VAL A 533 6.34 4.13 40.83
C VAL A 533 7.13 2.83 40.84
N VAL A 534 8.45 2.94 40.94
CA VAL A 534 9.40 1.82 40.89
C VAL A 534 10.30 1.80 42.14
N PRO A 535 10.83 0.61 42.52
CA PRO A 535 11.55 0.44 43.78
C PRO A 535 12.97 1.02 43.80
N GLY A 536 13.53 1.37 42.64
CA GLY A 536 14.88 1.91 42.50
C GLY A 536 15.00 2.86 41.30
N PRO A 537 16.17 3.50 41.10
CA PRO A 537 16.37 4.41 39.98
C PRO A 537 16.33 3.63 38.66
N ALA A 538 15.48 4.06 37.73
CA ALA A 538 15.45 3.49 36.39
C ALA A 538 16.69 3.91 35.59
N THR A 539 17.24 2.95 34.84
CA THR A 539 18.29 3.16 33.86
C THR A 539 17.74 3.34 32.45
N ASP A 540 16.56 2.77 32.16
CA ASP A 540 15.94 2.85 30.83
C ASP A 540 14.42 2.64 30.90
N VAL A 541 13.72 3.09 29.86
CA VAL A 541 12.31 2.80 29.60
C VAL A 541 12.16 2.42 28.14
N VAL A 542 11.58 1.24 27.90
CA VAL A 542 11.39 0.67 26.56
C VAL A 542 9.90 0.52 26.28
N VAL A 543 9.45 1.10 25.16
CA VAL A 543 8.06 0.99 24.69
C VAL A 543 7.88 -0.31 23.90
N ASP A 544 6.98 -1.15 24.41
CA ASP A 544 6.59 -2.46 23.89
C ASP A 544 7.81 -3.30 23.48
N LYS A 545 8.61 -3.61 24.52
CA LYS A 545 9.92 -4.29 24.46
C LYS A 545 9.87 -5.63 23.73
N ASP A 546 8.80 -6.39 23.92
CA ASP A 546 8.62 -7.72 23.33
C ASP A 546 7.92 -7.66 21.95
N ASN A 547 7.67 -6.45 21.42
CA ASN A 547 7.07 -6.18 20.11
C ASN A 547 5.69 -6.82 19.92
N TRP A 548 4.77 -6.61 20.86
CA TRP A 548 3.37 -7.04 20.73
C TRP A 548 2.56 -6.22 19.72
N ILE A 549 3.03 -5.02 19.35
CA ILE A 549 2.35 -4.09 18.45
C ILE A 549 3.15 -3.93 17.17
N LEU A 550 2.46 -3.97 16.02
CA LEU A 550 3.02 -3.55 14.74
C LEU A 550 3.20 -2.03 14.74
N LYS A 551 4.43 -1.54 14.94
CA LYS A 551 4.72 -0.12 15.22
C LYS A 551 6.11 0.32 14.78
N GLU A 552 6.31 1.63 14.81
CA GLU A 552 7.63 2.24 15.04
C GLU A 552 7.66 2.92 16.41
N ALA A 553 8.83 2.98 17.05
CA ALA A 553 9.00 3.65 18.34
C ALA A 553 10.37 4.34 18.48
N GLU A 554 10.38 5.58 18.94
CA GLU A 554 11.58 6.40 19.15
C GLU A 554 11.59 7.06 20.54
N LEU A 555 12.70 6.90 21.27
CA LEU A 555 12.98 7.62 22.51
C LEU A 555 13.53 9.02 22.19
N LEU A 556 12.77 10.06 22.55
CA LEU A 556 13.21 11.44 22.45
C LEU A 556 14.10 11.81 23.65
N THR A 557 15.38 12.07 23.37
CA THR A 557 16.37 12.47 24.38
C THR A 557 16.57 13.99 24.48
N SER A 558 15.91 14.75 23.61
CA SER A 558 15.92 16.21 23.58
C SER A 558 14.49 16.76 23.63
N PRO A 559 14.29 18.01 24.07
CA PRO A 559 13.00 18.68 23.98
C PRO A 559 12.49 18.75 22.53
N LYS A 560 11.16 18.60 22.36
CA LYS A 560 10.49 18.72 21.05
C LYS A 560 9.32 19.69 21.20
N PHE A 561 9.53 20.91 20.73
CA PHE A 561 8.53 21.97 20.83
C PHE A 561 7.57 21.96 19.64
N GLU A 562 6.29 22.15 19.93
CA GLU A 562 5.20 22.27 18.96
C GLU A 562 4.35 23.50 19.27
N ILE A 563 3.97 24.24 18.22
CA ILE A 563 2.99 25.33 18.34
C ILE A 563 1.61 24.69 18.32
N GLN A 564 0.88 24.84 19.42
CA GLN A 564 -0.45 24.26 19.59
C GLN A 564 -1.57 25.25 19.31
N SER A 565 -1.34 26.55 19.54
CA SER A 565 -2.30 27.61 19.25
C SER A 565 -1.60 28.90 18.85
N ILE A 566 -2.26 29.66 17.97
CA ILE A 566 -1.93 31.05 17.64
C ILE A 566 -3.24 31.82 17.67
N SER A 567 -3.33 32.89 18.45
CA SER A 567 -4.50 33.76 18.48
C SER A 567 -4.12 35.22 18.44
N ILE A 568 -4.91 36.02 17.73
CA ILE A 568 -4.72 37.46 17.57
C ILE A 568 -5.81 38.18 18.37
N ASN A 569 -5.41 39.13 19.20
CA ASN A 569 -6.31 40.07 19.86
C ASN A 569 -6.01 41.48 19.33
N ASP A 570 -6.95 41.98 18.52
CA ASP A 570 -6.95 43.31 17.93
C ASP A 570 -7.95 44.26 18.63
N SER A 571 -8.02 44.23 19.96
CA SER A 571 -8.87 45.18 20.69
C SER A 571 -8.43 46.65 20.57
N THR A 572 -7.24 46.91 20.00
CA THR A 572 -6.65 48.23 19.80
C THR A 572 -6.80 48.78 18.38
N GLY A 573 -7.22 47.96 17.42
CA GLY A 573 -7.58 48.34 16.05
C GLY A 573 -9.09 48.40 15.83
N ASP A 574 -9.57 47.78 14.75
CA ASP A 574 -10.98 47.72 14.38
C ASP A 574 -11.72 46.51 15.01
N ASN A 575 -11.00 45.65 15.73
CA ASN A 575 -11.50 44.47 16.43
C ASN A 575 -12.17 43.45 15.49
N ASN A 576 -11.65 43.33 14.27
CA ASN A 576 -12.04 42.29 13.30
C ASN A 576 -11.26 40.97 13.50
N GLY A 577 -10.26 40.95 14.39
CA GLY A 577 -9.46 39.77 14.72
C GLY A 577 -8.27 39.52 13.78
N LYS A 578 -7.92 40.48 12.93
CA LYS A 578 -6.77 40.47 12.01
C LYS A 578 -5.74 41.52 12.43
N LEU A 579 -4.61 41.52 11.74
CA LEU A 579 -3.62 42.58 11.84
C LEU A 579 -3.76 43.48 10.61
N ASP A 580 -4.38 44.65 10.74
CA ASP A 580 -4.51 45.57 9.62
C ASP A 580 -3.44 46.67 9.59
N GLN A 581 -3.37 47.37 8.46
CA GLN A 581 -2.36 48.38 8.19
C GLN A 581 -2.40 49.50 9.24
N GLY A 582 -1.29 49.69 9.95
CA GLY A 582 -1.17 50.70 11.01
C GLY A 582 -1.63 50.23 12.40
N GLU A 583 -2.16 49.02 12.51
CA GLU A 583 -2.66 48.46 13.78
C GLU A 583 -1.56 47.78 14.59
N THR A 584 -1.82 47.67 15.89
CA THR A 584 -0.99 46.92 16.82
C THR A 584 -1.87 45.87 17.48
N VAL A 585 -1.45 44.62 17.45
CA VAL A 585 -2.19 43.47 17.99
C VAL A 585 -1.38 42.73 19.05
N SER A 586 -2.11 42.03 19.91
CA SER A 586 -1.53 41.06 20.83
C SER A 586 -1.60 39.66 20.22
N LEU A 587 -0.44 39.08 19.91
CA LEU A 587 -0.32 37.73 19.35
C LEU A 587 -0.02 36.74 20.49
N THR A 588 -0.96 35.85 20.79
CA THR A 588 -0.76 34.80 21.80
C THR A 588 -0.38 33.49 21.13
N ILE A 589 0.76 32.92 21.53
CA ILE A 589 1.31 31.67 21.01
C ILE A 589 1.30 30.63 22.14
N GLY A 590 0.63 29.51 21.89
CA GLY A 590 0.63 28.33 22.74
C GLY A 590 1.74 27.37 22.33
N LEU A 591 2.68 27.11 23.23
CA LEU A 591 3.80 26.21 23.02
C LEU A 591 3.67 24.98 23.92
N ARG A 592 3.91 23.80 23.34
CA ARG A 592 3.93 22.51 24.04
C ARG A 592 5.29 21.85 23.85
N ASN A 593 5.76 21.13 24.88
CA ASN A 593 6.92 20.24 24.79
C ASN A 593 6.45 18.78 24.83
N ASN A 594 6.72 18.03 23.77
CA ASN A 594 6.44 16.59 23.66
C ASN A 594 7.71 15.73 23.76
N GLY A 595 8.88 16.33 24.00
CA GLY A 595 10.16 15.64 24.15
C GLY A 595 10.65 15.63 25.60
N ALA A 596 11.96 15.46 25.77
CA ALA A 596 12.61 15.49 27.09
C ALA A 596 12.43 16.83 27.82
N ASP A 597 12.69 16.84 29.14
CA ASP A 597 12.56 18.03 29.98
C ASP A 597 13.35 19.23 29.44
N ALA A 598 12.71 20.40 29.35
CA ALA A 598 13.35 21.67 29.02
C ALA A 598 13.30 22.65 30.20
N LYS A 599 14.44 23.27 30.51
CA LYS A 599 14.56 24.26 31.58
C LYS A 599 14.83 25.65 31.03
N ASN A 600 14.32 26.66 31.74
CA ASN A 600 14.46 28.08 31.38
C ASN A 600 14.06 28.35 29.92
N VAL A 601 12.90 27.83 29.49
CA VAL A 601 12.42 28.02 28.12
C VAL A 601 12.02 29.49 27.94
N HIS A 602 12.74 30.15 27.04
CA HIS A 602 12.53 31.53 26.63
C HIS A 602 12.35 31.55 25.11
N ALA A 603 11.48 32.41 24.58
CA ALA A 603 11.33 32.52 23.14
C ALA A 603 11.26 33.97 22.64
N THR A 604 11.97 34.23 21.55
CA THR A 604 12.04 35.51 20.86
C THR A 604 11.35 35.44 19.50
N LEU A 605 10.43 36.36 19.24
CA LEU A 605 9.72 36.52 17.97
C LEU A 605 10.38 37.60 17.12
N ALA A 606 10.64 37.29 15.85
CA ALA A 606 11.21 38.22 14.88
C ALA A 606 10.42 38.21 13.56
N ALA A 607 10.35 39.36 12.90
CA ALA A 607 9.83 39.49 11.53
C ALA A 607 11.00 39.66 10.55
N GLN A 608 10.90 39.04 9.38
CA GLN A 608 11.84 39.25 8.27
C GLN A 608 11.29 40.22 7.21
N ASN A 609 10.20 40.93 7.52
CA ASN A 609 9.50 41.83 6.61
C ASN A 609 9.44 43.24 7.23
N ASP A 610 9.82 44.25 6.45
CA ASP A 610 9.86 45.66 6.87
C ASP A 610 8.48 46.25 7.18
N ASP A 611 7.39 45.60 6.74
CA ASP A 611 6.01 45.99 7.04
C ASP A 611 5.59 45.67 8.48
N ILE A 612 6.35 44.83 9.19
CA ILE A 612 6.03 44.38 10.54
C ILE A 612 7.09 44.80 11.55
N VAL A 613 6.63 45.38 12.64
CA VAL A 613 7.45 45.72 13.81
C VAL A 613 7.01 44.86 14.98
N ILE A 614 7.95 44.08 15.54
CA ILE A 614 7.73 43.36 16.79
C ILE A 614 8.01 44.31 17.96
N VAL A 615 6.95 44.78 18.62
CA VAL A 615 7.01 45.76 19.72
C VAL A 615 7.42 45.10 21.04
N ALA A 616 6.92 43.89 21.29
CA ALA A 616 7.33 43.05 22.42
C ALA A 616 7.71 41.67 21.87
N SER A 617 9.01 41.41 21.77
CA SER A 617 9.57 40.25 21.08
C SER A 617 9.90 39.07 21.98
N GLU A 618 9.97 39.23 23.30
CA GLU A 618 10.49 38.22 24.22
C GLU A 618 9.40 37.72 25.17
N ALA A 619 9.37 36.40 25.41
CA ALA A 619 8.52 35.80 26.42
C ALA A 619 9.17 34.61 27.13
N GLU A 620 8.96 34.55 28.45
CA GLU A 620 9.43 33.47 29.33
C GLU A 620 8.34 32.39 29.48
N TYR A 621 8.57 31.19 28.95
CA TYR A 621 7.70 30.02 29.12
C TYR A 621 8.02 29.27 30.42
N GLY A 622 9.23 29.39 30.96
CA GLY A 622 9.67 28.75 32.19
C GLY A 622 10.10 27.29 31.98
N ASP A 623 10.03 26.46 33.02
CA ASP A 623 10.37 25.05 32.90
C ASP A 623 9.22 24.26 32.25
N MET A 624 9.51 23.60 31.12
CA MET A 624 8.58 22.74 30.38
C MET A 624 9.01 21.29 30.54
N SER A 625 8.73 20.72 31.72
CA SER A 625 9.02 19.33 32.06
C SER A 625 7.94 18.36 31.61
N LEU A 626 8.24 17.06 31.65
CA LEU A 626 7.30 15.97 31.36
C LEU A 626 6.13 15.88 32.35
N GLU A 627 6.17 16.55 33.51
CA GLU A 627 4.97 16.74 34.35
C GLU A 627 3.88 17.56 33.64
N LEU A 628 4.27 18.33 32.60
CA LEU A 628 3.38 19.12 31.74
C LEU A 628 3.22 18.49 30.35
N PHE A 629 3.58 17.21 30.16
CA PHE A 629 3.47 16.54 28.86
C PHE A 629 2.05 16.69 28.29
N GLY A 630 1.95 17.01 27.00
CA GLY A 630 0.66 17.25 26.35
C GLY A 630 0.05 18.65 26.62
N THR A 631 0.57 19.41 27.59
CA THR A 631 0.02 20.71 28.00
C THR A 631 0.66 21.86 27.21
N SER A 632 -0.18 22.79 26.73
CA SER A 632 0.26 24.02 26.08
C SER A 632 0.39 25.15 27.10
N ILE A 633 1.48 25.91 27.02
CA ILE A 633 1.70 27.14 27.77
C ILE A 633 1.57 28.30 26.80
N GLU A 634 0.71 29.27 27.10
CA GLU A 634 0.47 30.41 26.23
C GLU A 634 1.26 31.64 26.67
N LYS A 635 1.83 32.36 25.70
CA LYS A 635 2.50 33.65 25.91
C LYS A 635 2.12 34.65 24.84
N THR A 636 2.06 35.92 25.25
CA THR A 636 1.62 37.03 24.38
C THR A 636 2.80 37.89 23.95
N TYR A 637 2.83 38.20 22.67
CA TYR A 637 3.73 39.10 21.99
C TYR A 637 2.95 40.31 21.47
N THR A 638 3.63 41.41 21.17
CA THR A 638 2.98 42.59 20.58
C THR A 638 3.56 42.83 19.19
N VAL A 639 2.69 42.82 18.18
CA VAL A 639 3.05 42.92 16.76
C VAL A 639 2.32 44.13 16.17
N GLN A 640 3.02 44.95 15.40
CA GLN A 640 2.46 46.11 14.72
C GLN A 640 2.71 46.01 13.22
N ALA A 641 1.68 46.25 12.41
CA ALA A 641 1.84 46.51 10.99
C ALA A 641 2.01 48.01 10.77
N ILE A 642 2.98 48.42 9.95
CA ILE A 642 3.17 49.83 9.64
C ILE A 642 1.98 50.38 8.84
N SER A 643 1.75 51.68 8.89
CA SER A 643 0.59 52.32 8.22
C SER A 643 0.60 52.23 6.68
N GLN A 644 1.69 51.75 6.08
CA GLN A 644 1.84 51.54 4.64
C GLN A 644 2.08 50.07 4.29
N ALA A 645 1.84 49.17 5.25
CA ALA A 645 2.03 47.74 5.04
C ALA A 645 1.20 47.27 3.87
N GLU A 646 1.76 46.43 3.01
CA GLU A 646 0.99 45.80 1.95
C GLU A 646 0.08 44.71 2.53
N SER A 647 -1.08 44.48 1.90
CA SER A 647 -1.86 43.28 2.20
C SER A 647 -1.11 42.05 1.72
N GLN A 648 -0.63 41.23 2.65
CA GLN A 648 0.18 40.06 2.35
C GLN A 648 0.22 39.10 3.53
N ARG A 649 0.69 37.88 3.25
CA ARG A 649 1.01 36.88 4.26
C ARG A 649 2.47 37.01 4.67
N ILE A 650 2.75 37.03 5.97
CA ILE A 650 4.08 37.27 6.52
C ILE A 650 4.48 36.13 7.44
N ASN A 651 5.71 35.67 7.25
CA ASN A 651 6.34 34.68 8.12
C ASN A 651 7.13 35.37 9.24
N LEU A 652 6.77 35.07 10.47
CA LEU A 652 7.50 35.38 11.68
C LEU A 652 8.33 34.16 12.10
N VAL A 653 9.49 34.40 12.70
CA VAL A 653 10.35 33.36 13.26
C VAL A 653 10.28 33.43 14.77
N LEU A 654 9.80 32.36 15.41
CA LEU A 654 9.85 32.16 16.85
C LEU A 654 11.09 31.31 17.18
N THR A 655 12.12 31.94 17.72
CA THR A 655 13.30 31.26 18.24
C THR A 655 13.09 30.89 19.69
N ILE A 656 13.20 29.60 20.03
CA ILE A 656 12.97 29.03 21.35
C ILE A 656 14.31 28.55 21.91
N SER A 657 14.81 29.22 22.95
CA SER A 657 16.06 28.91 23.64
C SER A 657 15.77 28.26 25.00
N TYR A 658 16.63 27.33 25.41
CA TYR A 658 16.55 26.59 26.69
C TYR A 658 17.96 26.20 27.12
N ASP A 659 18.14 25.74 28.37
CA ASP A 659 19.49 25.49 28.94
C ASP A 659 20.42 24.61 28.08
N GLN A 660 19.84 23.69 27.29
CA GLN A 660 20.57 22.69 26.51
C GLN A 660 20.65 23.01 25.01
N GLY A 661 20.00 24.07 24.53
CA GLY A 661 20.00 24.37 23.10
C GLY A 661 18.99 25.44 22.67
N GLU A 662 18.79 25.51 21.35
CA GLU A 662 17.87 26.44 20.71
C GLU A 662 17.23 25.76 19.49
N THR A 663 15.99 26.12 19.19
CA THR A 663 15.28 25.72 17.96
C THR A 663 14.44 26.88 17.45
N SER A 664 13.90 26.80 16.24
CA SER A 664 13.02 27.82 15.71
C SER A 664 11.77 27.23 15.04
N LYS A 665 10.69 28.00 15.05
CA LYS A 665 9.43 27.70 14.37
C LYS A 665 9.01 28.89 13.52
N THR A 666 8.42 28.61 12.37
CA THR A 666 7.82 29.64 11.53
C THR A 666 6.34 29.80 11.90
N ILE A 667 5.91 31.04 12.05
CA ILE A 667 4.53 31.42 12.31
C ILE A 667 4.08 32.30 11.16
N THR A 668 2.94 31.97 10.58
CA THR A 668 2.41 32.71 9.44
C THR A 668 1.25 33.58 9.90
N LEU A 669 1.28 34.86 9.55
CA LEU A 669 0.23 35.83 9.86
C LEU A 669 -0.24 36.54 8.58
N ASP A 670 -1.53 36.79 8.51
CA ASP A 670 -2.12 37.59 7.44
C ASP A 670 -2.19 39.06 7.88
N VAL A 671 -1.72 39.96 7.01
CA VAL A 671 -1.78 41.41 7.21
C VAL A 671 -2.71 42.03 6.18
N GLY A 672 -3.68 42.83 6.64
CA GLY A 672 -4.64 43.52 5.78
C GLY A 672 -5.72 42.61 5.17
N GLU A 673 -6.52 43.18 4.28
CA GLU A 673 -7.55 42.45 3.54
C GLU A 673 -7.02 41.87 2.21
N PRO A 674 -7.48 40.66 1.79
CA PRO A 674 -7.09 40.06 0.51
C PRO A 674 -7.38 40.97 -0.68
N THR A 675 -6.40 41.12 -1.58
CA THR A 675 -6.54 41.91 -2.81
C THR A 675 -6.65 41.06 -4.08
N ILE A 676 -6.65 39.73 -3.92
CA ILE A 676 -6.77 38.74 -4.98
C ILE A 676 -7.98 37.88 -4.69
N LEU A 677 -8.83 37.66 -5.70
CA LEU A 677 -10.00 36.81 -5.59
C LEU A 677 -9.74 35.49 -6.33
N LEU A 678 -9.96 34.36 -5.66
CA LEU A 678 -10.16 33.07 -6.29
C LEU A 678 -11.65 32.94 -6.59
N VAL A 679 -12.01 32.84 -7.87
CA VAL A 679 -13.37 32.56 -8.32
C VAL A 679 -13.45 31.08 -8.63
N ASP A 680 -14.22 30.40 -7.79
CA ASP A 680 -14.52 28.99 -7.90
C ASP A 680 -15.74 28.80 -8.82
N ASP A 681 -15.47 28.25 -9.99
CA ASP A 681 -16.42 27.99 -11.07
C ASP A 681 -16.32 26.54 -11.56
N ASP A 682 -16.02 25.61 -10.64
CA ASP A 682 -15.79 24.20 -10.95
C ASP A 682 -17.03 23.30 -10.83
N ASN A 683 -18.22 23.92 -10.69
CA ASN A 683 -19.50 23.25 -10.51
C ASN A 683 -19.63 22.44 -9.19
N GLY A 684 -18.90 22.82 -8.14
CA GLY A 684 -19.06 22.30 -6.78
C GLY A 684 -18.09 21.17 -6.43
N ASP A 685 -17.04 21.02 -7.22
CA ASP A 685 -15.88 20.22 -6.83
C ASP A 685 -15.06 20.97 -5.76
N SER A 686 -14.01 20.35 -5.23
CA SER A 686 -13.22 20.92 -4.13
C SER A 686 -11.84 21.40 -4.59
N TYR A 687 -11.76 22.02 -5.78
CA TYR A 687 -10.47 22.42 -6.35
C TYR A 687 -9.91 23.70 -5.72
N GLU A 688 -10.73 24.52 -5.07
CA GLU A 688 -10.34 25.72 -4.32
C GLU A 688 -9.23 25.42 -3.30
N TYR A 689 -9.26 24.23 -2.68
CA TYR A 689 -8.22 23.77 -1.77
C TYR A 689 -6.82 23.81 -2.38
N PHE A 690 -6.66 23.41 -3.64
CA PHE A 690 -5.37 23.41 -4.32
C PHE A 690 -4.89 24.82 -4.62
N TYR A 691 -5.80 25.71 -5.04
CA TYR A 691 -5.48 27.11 -5.30
C TYR A 691 -5.14 27.88 -4.02
N GLU A 692 -5.84 27.62 -2.92
CA GLU A 692 -5.50 28.14 -1.60
C GLU A 692 -4.12 27.64 -1.16
N LYS A 693 -3.83 26.33 -1.26
CA LYS A 693 -2.50 25.78 -0.97
C LYS A 693 -1.39 26.42 -1.83
N MET A 694 -1.67 26.67 -3.11
CA MET A 694 -0.72 27.35 -4.01
C MET A 694 -0.51 28.81 -3.61
N ALA A 695 -1.57 29.53 -3.25
CA ALA A 695 -1.49 30.89 -2.74
C ALA A 695 -0.72 30.95 -1.41
N ASP A 696 -0.96 30.00 -0.52
CA ASP A 696 -0.28 29.85 0.76
C ASP A 696 1.22 29.69 0.57
N ALA A 697 1.63 28.75 -0.29
CA ALA A 697 3.02 28.51 -0.63
C ALA A 697 3.68 29.71 -1.36
N ALA A 698 2.90 30.49 -2.10
CA ALA A 698 3.36 31.73 -2.74
C ALA A 698 3.37 32.94 -1.79
N ASN A 699 2.95 32.78 -0.52
CA ASN A 699 2.75 33.85 0.46
C ASN A 699 1.81 34.96 -0.05
N VAL A 700 0.75 34.56 -0.76
CA VAL A 700 -0.24 35.46 -1.34
C VAL A 700 -1.54 35.36 -0.55
N LEU A 701 -2.07 36.51 -0.12
CA LEU A 701 -3.35 36.58 0.57
C LEU A 701 -4.50 36.65 -0.45
N VAL A 702 -5.36 35.63 -0.44
CA VAL A 702 -6.50 35.48 -1.36
C VAL A 702 -7.83 35.43 -0.63
N LYS A 703 -8.92 35.66 -1.35
CA LYS A 703 -10.28 35.38 -0.91
C LYS A 703 -10.97 34.50 -1.94
N THR A 704 -11.69 33.48 -1.49
CA THR A 704 -12.46 32.59 -2.36
C THR A 704 -13.92 33.06 -2.48
N TRP A 705 -14.50 32.92 -3.66
CA TRP A 705 -15.90 33.19 -3.98
C TRP A 705 -16.43 32.08 -4.88
N SER A 706 -17.44 31.33 -4.43
CA SER A 706 -18.00 30.23 -5.21
C SER A 706 -19.20 30.70 -6.01
N ILE A 707 -19.17 30.52 -7.33
CA ILE A 707 -20.28 30.91 -8.20
C ILE A 707 -21.51 30.05 -7.91
N GLN A 708 -21.32 28.76 -7.58
CA GLN A 708 -22.41 27.85 -7.27
C GLN A 708 -23.17 28.29 -6.00
N ASP A 709 -22.43 28.67 -4.95
CA ASP A 709 -23.02 29.01 -3.64
C ASP A 709 -23.43 30.49 -3.52
N ASP A 710 -22.56 31.41 -3.97
CA ASP A 710 -22.74 32.85 -3.78
C ASP A 710 -23.35 33.55 -5.01
N GLY A 711 -23.38 32.86 -6.16
CA GLY A 711 -23.81 33.41 -7.44
C GLY A 711 -22.76 34.34 -8.09
N LEU A 712 -23.09 34.87 -9.27
CA LEU A 712 -22.19 35.74 -10.01
C LEU A 712 -21.96 37.08 -9.28
N LEU A 713 -20.68 37.50 -9.17
CA LEU A 713 -20.33 38.79 -8.57
C LEU A 713 -20.93 39.98 -9.36
N SER A 714 -21.33 41.03 -8.65
CA SER A 714 -21.64 42.32 -9.29
C SER A 714 -20.38 42.99 -9.85
N PRO A 715 -20.47 43.79 -10.92
CA PRO A 715 -19.35 44.56 -11.45
C PRO A 715 -18.66 45.45 -10.41
N GLU A 716 -19.38 46.02 -9.45
CA GLU A 716 -18.79 46.83 -8.38
C GLU A 716 -18.02 46.01 -7.33
N ALA A 717 -18.33 44.73 -7.20
CA ALA A 717 -17.68 43.83 -6.25
C ALA A 717 -16.36 43.30 -6.81
N ILE A 718 -16.34 42.85 -8.06
CA ILE A 718 -15.14 42.30 -8.70
C ILE A 718 -14.03 43.36 -8.83
N LYS A 719 -14.40 44.62 -9.07
CA LYS A 719 -13.47 45.77 -9.18
C LYS A 719 -12.71 46.11 -7.90
N LYS A 720 -13.08 45.53 -6.75
CA LYS A 720 -12.33 45.69 -5.49
C LYS A 720 -11.01 44.91 -5.48
N TYR A 721 -10.89 43.91 -6.35
CA TYR A 721 -9.73 43.01 -6.40
C TYR A 721 -8.78 43.41 -7.53
N LYS A 722 -7.47 43.39 -7.20
CA LYS A 722 -6.39 43.72 -8.14
C LYS A 722 -6.13 42.60 -9.15
N LEU A 723 -6.44 41.35 -8.78
CA LEU A 723 -6.30 40.16 -9.59
C LEU A 723 -7.47 39.22 -9.31
N ILE A 724 -8.01 38.65 -10.37
CA ILE A 724 -8.96 37.54 -10.34
C ILE A 724 -8.26 36.29 -10.86
N VAL A 725 -8.22 35.24 -10.05
CA VAL A 725 -7.88 33.89 -10.47
C VAL A 725 -9.20 33.15 -10.64
N TRP A 726 -9.52 32.79 -11.87
CA TRP A 726 -10.76 32.11 -12.22
C TRP A 726 -10.42 30.69 -12.63
N PHE A 727 -10.94 29.71 -11.90
CA PHE A 727 -10.71 28.30 -12.21
C PHE A 727 -12.03 27.57 -12.41
N THR A 728 -12.07 26.74 -13.45
CA THR A 728 -13.29 26.01 -13.89
C THR A 728 -13.17 24.50 -13.69
N GLY A 729 -12.05 24.03 -13.12
CA GLY A 729 -11.79 22.62 -12.87
C GLY A 729 -11.88 21.77 -14.14
N ASP A 730 -12.71 20.73 -14.10
CA ASP A 730 -13.07 19.89 -15.24
C ASP A 730 -14.54 20.02 -15.66
N ASP A 731 -15.17 21.19 -15.47
CA ASP A 731 -16.50 21.47 -16.06
C ASP A 731 -16.44 21.37 -17.59
N ARG A 732 -17.48 20.76 -18.15
CA ARG A 732 -17.56 20.36 -19.56
C ARG A 732 -18.65 21.05 -20.35
N THR A 733 -19.63 21.66 -19.69
CA THR A 733 -20.86 22.10 -20.39
C THR A 733 -21.32 23.51 -20.03
N THR A 734 -20.61 24.19 -19.12
CA THR A 734 -20.92 25.55 -18.67
C THR A 734 -19.67 26.30 -18.18
N SER A 735 -18.49 26.00 -18.75
CA SER A 735 -17.20 26.45 -18.22
C SER A 735 -17.08 27.97 -18.06
N LEU A 736 -17.74 28.77 -18.92
CA LEU A 736 -17.96 30.21 -18.72
C LEU A 736 -19.29 30.62 -19.36
N THR A 737 -20.30 30.89 -18.53
CA THR A 737 -21.60 31.41 -18.95
C THR A 737 -21.49 32.81 -19.55
N SER A 738 -22.51 33.23 -20.33
CA SER A 738 -22.52 34.57 -20.93
C SER A 738 -22.44 35.70 -19.89
N GLY A 739 -22.99 35.49 -18.69
CA GLY A 739 -22.92 36.49 -17.61
C GLY A 739 -21.50 36.64 -17.06
N GLU A 740 -20.78 35.53 -16.93
CA GLU A 740 -19.38 35.51 -16.49
C GLU A 740 -18.46 36.12 -17.53
N GLN A 741 -18.68 35.81 -18.81
CA GLN A 741 -17.98 36.43 -19.93
C GLN A 741 -18.15 37.96 -19.94
N ASP A 742 -19.38 38.46 -19.75
CA ASP A 742 -19.67 39.90 -19.68
C ASP A 742 -18.96 40.55 -18.47
N LEU A 743 -18.95 39.89 -17.31
CA LEU A 743 -18.29 40.37 -16.10
C LEU A 743 -16.76 40.41 -16.25
N ILE A 744 -16.16 39.35 -16.82
CA ILE A 744 -14.73 39.27 -17.11
C ILE A 744 -14.32 40.38 -18.08
N GLN A 745 -15.09 40.57 -19.16
CA GLN A 745 -14.83 41.66 -20.11
C GLN A 745 -14.87 43.03 -19.42
N GLU A 746 -15.92 43.32 -18.63
CA GLU A 746 -16.03 44.61 -17.94
C GLU A 746 -14.88 44.83 -16.96
N TYR A 747 -14.47 43.78 -16.24
CA TYR A 747 -13.33 43.84 -15.33
C TYR A 747 -12.01 44.13 -16.05
N LEU A 748 -11.77 43.49 -17.21
CA LEU A 748 -10.58 43.71 -18.02
C LEU A 748 -10.57 45.09 -18.70
N ASP A 749 -11.73 45.59 -19.14
CA ASP A 749 -11.89 46.93 -19.74
C ASP A 749 -11.48 48.05 -18.77
N ASP A 750 -11.68 47.84 -17.47
CA ASP A 750 -11.25 48.73 -16.39
C ASP A 750 -9.78 48.52 -15.95
N GLY A 751 -9.00 47.73 -16.71
CA GLY A 751 -7.59 47.47 -16.44
C GLY A 751 -7.33 46.34 -15.44
N GLY A 752 -8.32 45.48 -15.22
CA GLY A 752 -8.23 44.29 -14.37
C GLY A 752 -7.14 43.30 -14.80
N LYS A 753 -6.83 42.35 -13.92
CA LYS A 753 -5.84 41.29 -14.16
C LYS A 753 -6.51 39.94 -13.99
N LEU A 754 -6.39 39.07 -14.98
CA LEU A 754 -7.04 37.77 -14.99
C LEU A 754 -6.01 36.64 -15.10
N PHE A 755 -6.12 35.67 -14.20
CA PHE A 755 -5.56 34.35 -14.40
C PHE A 755 -6.71 33.37 -14.60
N LEU A 756 -6.91 32.88 -15.83
CA LEU A 756 -7.91 31.86 -16.16
C LEU A 756 -7.24 30.50 -16.35
N THR A 757 -7.79 29.46 -15.73
CA THR A 757 -7.25 28.09 -15.80
C THR A 757 -8.37 27.07 -15.68
N GLY A 758 -8.21 25.93 -16.31
CA GLY A 758 -9.22 24.87 -16.32
C GLY A 758 -9.13 24.05 -17.59
N GLN A 759 -9.92 22.99 -17.62
CA GLN A 759 -9.95 22.05 -18.72
C GLN A 759 -11.17 22.35 -19.61
N ASN A 760 -11.14 21.89 -20.85
CA ASN A 760 -12.28 21.95 -21.79
C ASN A 760 -12.87 23.34 -22.16
N ILE A 761 -12.42 24.46 -21.58
CA ILE A 761 -12.95 25.83 -21.85
C ILE A 761 -13.00 26.14 -23.36
N GLY A 762 -11.97 25.76 -24.10
CA GLY A 762 -11.89 26.03 -25.54
C GLY A 762 -12.91 25.24 -26.35
N PHE A 763 -13.16 23.97 -26.01
CA PHE A 763 -14.15 23.14 -26.67
C PHE A 763 -15.56 23.65 -26.38
N ASP A 764 -15.86 23.92 -25.12
CA ASP A 764 -17.17 24.43 -24.67
C ASP A 764 -17.51 25.77 -25.33
N LEU A 765 -16.59 26.73 -25.38
CA LEU A 765 -16.87 28.06 -25.95
C LEU A 765 -16.78 28.12 -27.48
N VAL A 766 -16.01 27.26 -28.14
CA VAL A 766 -15.74 27.36 -29.59
C VAL A 766 -16.44 26.28 -30.41
N GLU A 767 -16.41 25.03 -29.96
CA GLU A 767 -16.99 23.90 -30.70
C GLU A 767 -18.45 23.62 -30.30
N ASP A 768 -18.77 23.64 -29.00
CA ASP A 768 -20.15 23.44 -28.50
C ASP A 768 -20.90 24.77 -28.26
N GLY A 769 -20.17 25.87 -28.26
CA GLY A 769 -20.65 27.21 -27.90
C GLY A 769 -21.35 27.97 -29.03
N THR A 770 -21.82 29.16 -28.66
CA THR A 770 -22.41 30.12 -29.59
C THR A 770 -21.37 30.96 -30.30
N ARG A 771 -21.81 31.72 -31.31
CA ARG A 771 -20.95 32.72 -31.96
C ARG A 771 -20.43 33.78 -30.99
N GLN A 772 -21.19 34.11 -29.94
CA GLN A 772 -20.76 35.09 -28.95
C GLN A 772 -19.62 34.51 -28.10
N ASP A 773 -19.70 33.24 -27.74
CA ASP A 773 -18.67 32.52 -26.98
C ASP A 773 -17.36 32.44 -27.78
N SER A 774 -17.45 32.15 -29.09
CA SER A 774 -16.27 32.19 -29.97
C SER A 774 -15.66 33.59 -30.12
N LEU A 775 -16.49 34.65 -30.07
CA LEU A 775 -16.01 36.04 -30.10
C LEU A 775 -15.34 36.42 -28.79
N PHE A 776 -15.86 35.95 -27.65
CA PHE A 776 -15.23 36.12 -26.35
C PHE A 776 -13.87 35.41 -26.31
N TYR A 777 -13.82 34.14 -26.71
CA TYR A 777 -12.60 33.34 -26.72
C TYR A 777 -11.47 33.97 -27.56
N ALA A 778 -11.80 34.43 -28.77
CA ALA A 778 -10.82 35.07 -29.65
C ALA A 778 -10.53 36.54 -29.29
N GLY A 779 -11.55 37.29 -28.86
CA GLY A 779 -11.48 38.74 -28.66
C GLY A 779 -11.01 39.17 -27.27
N VAL A 780 -11.31 38.37 -26.25
CA VAL A 780 -11.04 38.67 -24.84
C VAL A 780 -9.90 37.82 -24.30
N LEU A 781 -9.96 36.50 -24.53
CA LEU A 781 -8.87 35.61 -24.08
C LEU A 781 -7.68 35.64 -25.03
N HIS A 782 -7.81 36.22 -26.23
CA HIS A 782 -6.78 36.28 -27.26
C HIS A 782 -6.21 34.89 -27.64
N ALA A 783 -7.08 33.87 -27.62
CA ALA A 783 -6.72 32.50 -27.93
C ALA A 783 -7.47 31.99 -29.17
N GLN A 784 -6.83 31.10 -29.92
CA GLN A 784 -7.45 30.26 -30.93
C GLN A 784 -7.46 28.81 -30.42
N PHE A 785 -8.63 28.18 -30.46
CA PHE A 785 -8.77 26.75 -30.16
C PHE A 785 -8.27 25.91 -31.35
N LEU A 786 -7.39 24.94 -31.11
CA LEU A 786 -6.80 24.09 -32.15
C LEU A 786 -7.22 22.63 -32.05
N GLY A 787 -7.53 22.14 -30.86
CA GLY A 787 -7.94 20.77 -30.67
C GLY A 787 -8.28 20.47 -29.21
N ASP A 788 -9.24 19.57 -29.06
CA ASP A 788 -9.65 19.00 -27.78
C ASP A 788 -8.78 17.77 -27.44
N ILE A 789 -8.51 17.57 -26.14
CA ILE A 789 -7.76 16.45 -25.54
C ILE A 789 -6.39 16.18 -26.18
N THR A 790 -5.31 16.54 -25.49
CA THR A 790 -3.93 16.15 -25.88
C THR A 790 -3.43 14.90 -25.15
N PRO A 791 -2.69 13.98 -25.81
CA PRO A 791 -1.99 12.89 -25.13
C PRO A 791 -0.67 13.32 -24.48
N ASP A 792 -0.32 14.62 -24.51
CA ASP A 792 0.88 15.14 -23.88
C ASP A 792 0.76 15.13 -22.36
N TYR A 793 1.79 14.63 -21.68
CA TYR A 793 1.76 14.37 -20.23
C TYR A 793 2.62 15.35 -19.41
N MET A 794 3.30 16.30 -20.07
CA MET A 794 4.17 17.30 -19.43
C MET A 794 3.93 18.70 -20.01
N ILE A 795 4.17 19.70 -19.17
CA ILE A 795 4.16 21.12 -19.52
C ILE A 795 5.51 21.75 -19.21
N ILE A 796 6.03 22.55 -20.13
CA ILE A 796 7.22 23.37 -19.91
C ILE A 796 6.92 24.85 -20.13
N GLY A 797 7.61 25.70 -19.38
CA GLY A 797 7.63 27.12 -19.61
C GLY A 797 8.50 27.54 -20.79
N VAL A 798 8.11 28.62 -21.47
CA VAL A 798 8.95 29.26 -22.49
C VAL A 798 10.11 30.00 -21.80
N ASP A 799 11.34 29.69 -22.20
CA ASP A 799 12.54 30.34 -21.66
C ASP A 799 12.52 31.85 -21.92
N GLY A 800 12.80 32.64 -20.88
CA GLY A 800 12.77 34.11 -20.92
C GLY A 800 11.39 34.73 -20.76
N ASP A 801 10.33 33.92 -20.68
CA ASP A 801 8.99 34.40 -20.38
C ASP A 801 8.79 34.61 -18.87
N PRO A 802 8.32 35.78 -18.40
CA PRO A 802 8.21 36.06 -16.97
C PRO A 802 7.16 35.19 -16.24
N ALA A 803 6.15 34.67 -16.93
CA ALA A 803 5.17 33.76 -16.33
C ALA A 803 5.59 32.29 -16.49
N GLY A 804 6.12 31.94 -17.66
CA GLY A 804 6.49 30.56 -18.01
C GLY A 804 7.85 30.11 -17.49
N GLN A 805 8.88 30.96 -17.52
CA GLN A 805 10.28 30.53 -17.45
C GLN A 805 10.58 29.60 -16.27
N GLY A 806 11.21 28.47 -16.61
CA GLY A 806 11.61 27.43 -15.66
C GLY A 806 10.50 26.47 -15.23
N ALA A 807 9.24 26.70 -15.62
CA ALA A 807 8.14 25.79 -15.32
C ALA A 807 8.39 24.41 -15.93
N ARG A 808 8.18 23.36 -15.13
CA ARG A 808 8.20 21.95 -15.54
C ARG A 808 7.14 21.23 -14.72
N LEU A 809 6.00 20.93 -15.33
CA LEU A 809 4.85 20.33 -14.67
C LEU A 809 4.49 19.00 -15.37
N SER A 810 3.87 18.09 -14.64
CA SER A 810 3.50 16.74 -15.07
C SER A 810 2.07 16.42 -14.64
N PHE A 811 1.38 15.62 -15.45
CA PHE A 811 0.06 15.07 -15.17
C PHE A 811 0.10 13.69 -14.49
N GLU A 812 1.28 13.03 -14.40
CA GLU A 812 1.40 11.65 -13.87
C GLU A 812 1.69 11.58 -12.36
N GLY A 813 0.80 10.90 -11.59
CA GLY A 813 1.04 10.14 -10.35
C GLY A 813 1.78 10.81 -9.19
N LEU A 814 1.18 11.82 -8.52
CA LEU A 814 1.84 12.55 -7.43
C LEU A 814 0.86 13.02 -6.33
N TYR A 815 1.28 12.85 -5.07
CA TYR A 815 0.56 13.16 -3.81
C TYR A 815 0.16 14.64 -3.58
N GLU A 816 0.29 15.53 -4.57
CA GLU A 816 0.02 16.98 -4.43
C GLU A 816 -0.90 17.58 -5.52
N SER A 817 -1.42 16.78 -6.46
CA SER A 817 -2.38 17.25 -7.47
C SER A 817 -3.78 16.68 -7.22
N ALA A 818 -4.78 17.25 -7.90
CA ALA A 818 -6.16 16.78 -7.86
C ALA A 818 -6.40 15.48 -8.64
N GLU A 819 -5.38 14.93 -9.30
CA GLU A 819 -5.46 13.73 -10.15
C GLU A 819 -6.60 13.76 -11.18
N ASN A 820 -7.02 14.96 -11.60
CA ASN A 820 -8.11 15.21 -12.52
C ASN A 820 -7.72 15.58 -13.97
N PRO A 821 -6.49 15.41 -14.49
CA PRO A 821 -6.20 15.82 -15.85
C PRO A 821 -6.87 14.86 -16.86
N ARG A 822 -8.01 15.29 -17.42
CA ARG A 822 -8.82 14.52 -18.38
C ARG A 822 -8.91 15.15 -19.76
N GLU A 823 -9.05 16.48 -19.84
CA GLU A 823 -9.51 17.17 -21.07
C GLU A 823 -8.73 18.47 -21.35
N GLN A 824 -7.40 18.38 -21.39
CA GLN A 824 -6.57 19.56 -21.69
C GLN A 824 -6.59 19.88 -23.17
N SER A 825 -6.83 21.15 -23.48
CA SER A 825 -6.96 21.65 -24.84
C SER A 825 -5.63 22.16 -25.39
N VAL A 826 -5.44 22.08 -26.71
CA VAL A 826 -4.34 22.73 -27.41
C VAL A 826 -4.82 24.04 -28.02
N ILE A 827 -4.12 25.13 -27.74
CA ILE A 827 -4.47 26.48 -28.21
C ILE A 827 -3.36 27.09 -29.07
N SER A 828 -3.60 28.29 -29.59
CA SER A 828 -2.57 29.17 -30.18
C SER A 828 -2.86 30.62 -29.79
N PRO A 829 -1.83 31.46 -29.53
CA PRO A 829 -2.04 32.87 -29.26
C PRO A 829 -2.53 33.62 -30.51
N LEU A 830 -3.41 34.61 -30.30
CA LEU A 830 -3.78 35.62 -31.30
C LEU A 830 -3.06 36.93 -30.98
N ASP A 831 -2.47 37.57 -32.01
CA ASP A 831 -1.70 38.82 -31.83
C ASP A 831 -2.51 39.89 -31.08
N PRO A 832 -1.94 40.53 -30.03
CA PRO A 832 -0.55 40.48 -29.57
C PRO A 832 -0.27 39.51 -28.39
N ALA A 833 -1.13 38.54 -28.11
CA ALA A 833 -0.85 37.51 -27.11
C ALA A 833 0.35 36.65 -27.53
N ILE A 834 1.00 36.03 -26.53
CA ILE A 834 2.17 35.18 -26.75
C ILE A 834 2.07 33.88 -25.97
N THR A 835 2.71 32.83 -26.49
CA THR A 835 2.85 31.55 -25.80
C THR A 835 3.76 31.68 -24.59
N ALA A 836 3.26 31.25 -23.41
CA ALA A 836 4.01 31.20 -22.16
C ALA A 836 4.33 29.76 -21.73
N PHE A 837 3.48 28.78 -22.11
CA PHE A 837 3.63 27.38 -21.74
C PHE A 837 3.39 26.46 -22.95
N LEU A 838 4.16 25.37 -23.02
CA LEU A 838 4.13 24.38 -24.09
C LEU A 838 3.91 22.98 -23.52
N TYR A 839 3.16 22.15 -24.24
CA TYR A 839 3.05 20.72 -23.98
C TYR A 839 4.27 19.95 -24.51
N ILE A 840 4.58 18.81 -23.89
CA ILE A 840 5.62 17.87 -24.32
C ILE A 840 5.01 16.46 -24.43
N PRO A 841 5.30 15.72 -25.51
CA PRO A 841 6.28 16.01 -26.56
C PRO A 841 5.83 16.89 -27.74
N SER A 842 4.54 17.22 -27.88
CA SER A 842 4.05 17.86 -29.12
C SER A 842 4.59 19.26 -29.39
N LEU A 843 5.02 19.99 -28.36
CA LEU A 843 5.29 21.44 -28.40
C LEU A 843 4.07 22.28 -28.81
N GLY A 844 2.85 21.77 -28.59
CA GLY A 844 1.62 22.55 -28.68
C GLY A 844 1.55 23.62 -27.58
N THR A 845 0.82 24.71 -27.79
CA THR A 845 0.70 25.75 -26.75
C THR A 845 -0.29 25.28 -25.68
N ALA A 846 0.18 25.23 -24.44
CA ALA A 846 -0.59 24.88 -23.24
C ALA A 846 -1.13 26.13 -22.53
N GLY A 847 -0.49 27.28 -22.71
CA GLY A 847 -0.92 28.52 -22.09
C GLY A 847 -0.31 29.76 -22.73
N ILE A 848 -1.05 30.85 -22.67
CA ILE A 848 -0.69 32.14 -23.26
C ILE A 848 -0.73 33.26 -22.22
N ARG A 849 -0.09 34.37 -22.56
CA ARG A 849 -0.27 35.63 -21.84
C ARG A 849 -0.52 36.79 -22.78
N TYR A 850 -1.23 37.78 -22.28
CA TYR A 850 -1.60 39.00 -23.00
C TYR A 850 -1.48 40.21 -22.09
N GLU A 851 -1.02 41.34 -22.65
CA GLU A 851 -0.98 42.63 -21.98
C GLU A 851 -1.49 43.71 -22.93
N ASP A 852 -2.52 44.45 -22.49
CA ASP A 852 -3.01 45.60 -23.23
C ASP A 852 -2.21 46.84 -22.84
N SER A 853 -1.49 47.42 -23.80
CA SER A 853 -0.76 48.67 -23.61
C SER A 853 -1.64 49.88 -23.24
N VAL A 854 -2.96 49.85 -23.53
CA VAL A 854 -3.89 50.96 -23.31
C VAL A 854 -4.59 50.84 -21.98
N SER A 855 -5.40 49.77 -21.77
CA SER A 855 -6.10 49.55 -20.50
C SER A 855 -5.15 49.12 -19.37
N GLN A 856 -3.92 48.72 -19.69
CA GLN A 856 -2.97 48.06 -18.79
C GLN A 856 -3.48 46.70 -18.29
N SER A 857 -4.58 46.16 -18.83
CA SER A 857 -5.06 44.83 -18.45
C SER A 857 -4.04 43.74 -18.80
N ARG A 858 -4.02 42.66 -18.03
CA ARG A 858 -3.16 41.50 -18.29
C ARG A 858 -3.93 40.21 -18.06
N ILE A 859 -3.63 39.22 -18.90
CA ILE A 859 -4.26 37.91 -18.87
C ILE A 859 -3.17 36.85 -18.90
N VAL A 860 -3.29 35.83 -18.06
CA VAL A 860 -2.68 34.51 -18.28
C VAL A 860 -3.83 33.52 -18.43
N TYR A 861 -3.82 32.76 -19.52
CA TYR A 861 -4.80 31.70 -19.76
C TYR A 861 -4.08 30.36 -19.96
N LEU A 862 -4.41 29.39 -19.12
CA LEU A 862 -3.94 28.00 -19.21
C LEU A 862 -5.08 27.12 -19.70
N ALA A 863 -4.83 26.35 -20.77
CA ALA A 863 -5.79 25.42 -21.35
C ALA A 863 -5.79 24.04 -20.64
N PHE A 864 -5.41 24.06 -19.37
CA PHE A 864 -5.39 22.95 -18.42
C PHE A 864 -5.66 23.50 -17.03
N GLY A 865 -6.14 22.64 -16.12
CA GLY A 865 -6.30 22.97 -14.70
C GLY A 865 -4.95 22.91 -13.98
N LEU A 866 -4.55 24.00 -13.32
CA LEU A 866 -3.30 24.03 -12.55
C LEU A 866 -3.35 23.11 -11.32
N GLU A 867 -4.54 22.80 -10.82
CA GLU A 867 -4.78 21.82 -9.75
C GLU A 867 -4.43 20.38 -10.17
N GLY A 868 -4.55 20.07 -11.46
CA GLY A 868 -4.30 18.74 -12.01
C GLY A 868 -2.83 18.41 -12.30
N VAL A 869 -1.90 19.32 -11.98
CA VAL A 869 -0.48 19.18 -12.30
C VAL A 869 0.43 19.33 -11.09
N ALA A 870 1.52 18.58 -11.09
CA ALA A 870 2.58 18.70 -10.09
C ALA A 870 3.96 18.78 -10.75
N GLY A 871 4.92 19.40 -10.06
CA GLY A 871 6.29 19.56 -10.54
C GLY A 871 7.23 18.48 -10.00
N PRO A 872 8.33 18.12 -10.69
CA PRO A 872 9.47 17.50 -10.02
C PRO A 872 10.05 18.52 -9.01
N LEU A 873 10.75 18.04 -7.97
CA LEU A 873 11.32 18.78 -6.81
C LEU A 873 12.11 20.09 -7.08
N SER A 874 12.20 20.59 -8.32
CA SER A 874 12.80 21.87 -8.70
C SER A 874 11.82 22.97 -9.14
N THR A 875 10.55 22.70 -9.47
CA THR A 875 9.55 23.77 -9.74
C THR A 875 8.12 23.24 -9.54
N SER A 876 7.47 23.56 -8.42
CA SER A 876 6.09 23.14 -8.11
C SER A 876 5.03 23.97 -8.84
N SER A 877 3.78 23.47 -8.88
CA SER A 877 2.61 24.25 -9.32
C SER A 877 2.46 25.56 -8.53
N SER A 878 2.77 25.55 -7.22
CA SER A 878 2.82 26.77 -6.40
C SER A 878 3.86 27.80 -6.87
N ALA A 879 5.03 27.35 -7.32
CA ALA A 879 6.05 28.25 -7.85
C ALA A 879 5.61 28.88 -9.18
N VAL A 880 4.89 28.12 -10.01
CA VAL A 880 4.29 28.62 -11.26
C VAL A 880 3.16 29.61 -10.96
N PHE A 881 2.26 29.26 -10.04
CA PHE A 881 1.20 30.14 -9.54
C PHE A 881 1.78 31.48 -9.07
N GLY A 882 2.80 31.44 -8.20
CA GLY A 882 3.47 32.64 -7.71
C GLY A 882 4.04 33.52 -8.82
N LYS A 883 4.71 32.94 -9.83
CA LYS A 883 5.25 33.71 -10.98
C LYS A 883 4.16 34.37 -11.81
N ILE A 884 3.07 33.64 -12.09
CA ILE A 884 1.91 34.17 -12.81
C ILE A 884 1.33 35.37 -12.04
N VAL A 885 1.11 35.23 -10.73
CA VAL A 885 0.58 36.31 -9.87
C VAL A 885 1.51 37.53 -9.88
N GLN A 886 2.81 37.34 -9.70
CA GLN A 886 3.79 38.45 -9.69
C GLN A 886 3.80 39.20 -11.03
N TRP A 887 3.77 38.48 -12.15
CA TRP A 887 3.70 39.08 -13.46
C TRP A 887 2.39 39.83 -13.67
N LEU A 888 1.25 39.26 -13.32
CA LEU A 888 -0.06 39.93 -13.44
C LEU A 888 -0.11 41.23 -12.63
N LEU A 889 0.47 41.26 -11.43
CA LEU A 889 0.51 42.44 -10.57
C LEU A 889 1.55 43.50 -10.97
N GLY A 890 2.35 43.28 -12.02
CA GLY A 890 3.32 44.27 -12.49
C GLY A 890 4.54 44.45 -11.58
N ARG A 891 4.83 43.47 -10.73
CA ARG A 891 6.00 43.47 -9.86
C ARG A 891 7.22 43.00 -10.66
N GLU A 892 8.37 43.65 -10.48
CA GLU A 892 9.62 43.14 -11.05
C GLU A 892 9.88 41.77 -10.44
N VAL A 893 9.93 40.74 -11.29
CA VAL A 893 10.45 39.43 -10.89
C VAL A 893 11.95 39.62 -10.69
N ALA A 894 12.35 39.99 -9.47
CA ALA A 894 13.75 40.00 -9.09
C ALA A 894 14.29 38.59 -9.32
N PHE A 895 15.19 38.46 -10.29
CA PHE A 895 15.87 37.20 -10.57
C PHE A 895 16.75 36.84 -9.38
N VAL A 896 16.17 36.14 -8.41
CA VAL A 896 16.96 35.27 -7.55
C VAL A 896 17.37 34.14 -8.47
N ASN A 897 18.67 34.04 -8.77
CA ASN A 897 19.22 32.76 -9.17
C ASN A 897 18.81 31.79 -8.05
N GLU A 898 17.86 30.90 -8.29
CA GLU A 898 17.69 29.69 -7.49
C GLU A 898 18.90 28.78 -7.76
N GLY A 899 20.06 29.26 -7.34
CA GLY A 899 21.21 28.46 -7.00
C GLY A 899 21.27 28.44 -5.49
N GLU A 900 20.33 27.70 -4.88
CA GLU A 900 20.38 27.06 -3.57
C GLU A 900 18.96 26.59 -3.23
N GLY A 901 18.41 25.70 -4.05
CA GLY A 901 17.39 24.78 -3.54
C GLY A 901 18.02 24.02 -2.36
N GLN A 902 17.30 23.91 -1.24
CA GLN A 902 17.80 23.20 -0.07
C GLN A 902 18.46 21.90 -0.50
N VAL A 903 19.75 21.80 -0.22
CA VAL A 903 20.51 20.61 -0.53
C VAL A 903 19.99 19.51 0.40
N PRO A 904 19.44 18.40 -0.13
CA PRO A 904 18.96 17.32 0.72
C PRO A 904 20.07 16.83 1.65
N ASP A 905 19.75 16.47 2.90
CA ASP A 905 20.71 15.99 3.92
C ASP A 905 21.43 14.67 3.55
N GLY A 906 21.15 14.11 2.37
CA GLY A 906 21.74 12.88 1.84
C GLY A 906 21.92 12.88 0.31
N ILE A 907 22.60 11.84 -0.20
CA ILE A 907 22.74 11.65 -1.65
C ILE A 907 21.40 11.21 -2.23
N VAL A 908 20.82 12.06 -3.07
CA VAL A 908 19.62 11.74 -3.84
C VAL A 908 20.03 11.36 -5.26
N LEU A 909 19.64 10.18 -5.75
CA LEU A 909 19.73 9.80 -7.16
C LEU A 909 18.33 9.77 -7.74
N LEU A 910 18.07 10.54 -8.79
CA LEU A 910 16.81 10.48 -9.52
C LEU A 910 16.89 9.39 -10.60
N GLN A 911 15.73 8.80 -10.91
CA GLN A 911 15.63 7.88 -12.04
C GLN A 911 16.08 8.58 -13.34
N ASN A 912 16.80 7.86 -14.19
CA ASN A 912 17.28 8.41 -15.45
C ASN A 912 16.12 8.68 -16.42
N TYR A 913 16.24 9.72 -17.25
CA TYR A 913 15.23 10.02 -18.28
C TYR A 913 15.88 10.36 -19.63
N PRO A 914 15.41 9.77 -20.74
CA PRO A 914 14.39 8.71 -20.82
C PRO A 914 14.86 7.41 -20.15
N ASN A 915 13.92 6.54 -19.74
CA ASN A 915 14.19 5.15 -19.30
C ASN A 915 12.97 4.27 -19.63
N PRO A 916 13.06 3.33 -20.59
CA PRO A 916 14.27 2.98 -21.33
C PRO A 916 14.75 4.07 -22.29
N PHE A 917 16.04 4.09 -22.63
CA PHE A 917 16.65 5.15 -23.45
C PHE A 917 17.30 4.64 -24.74
N ASN A 918 17.33 5.52 -25.76
CA ASN A 918 18.03 5.30 -27.02
C ASN A 918 18.40 6.63 -27.72
N PRO A 919 19.68 6.92 -28.04
CA PRO A 919 20.89 6.28 -27.53
C PRO A 919 21.33 6.83 -26.16
N SER A 920 20.76 7.95 -25.71
CA SER A 920 21.23 8.70 -24.54
C SER A 920 20.18 8.89 -23.44
N THR A 921 20.64 9.05 -22.19
CA THR A 921 19.82 9.31 -21.02
C THR A 921 20.48 10.33 -20.09
N GLN A 922 19.67 11.12 -19.39
CA GLN A 922 20.13 12.07 -18.39
C GLN A 922 20.14 11.42 -17.00
N LEU A 923 21.21 11.67 -16.26
CA LEU A 923 21.47 11.14 -14.93
C LEU A 923 21.54 12.33 -13.98
N LYS A 924 20.57 12.46 -13.08
CA LYS A 924 20.48 13.59 -12.12
C LYS A 924 20.64 13.10 -10.69
N PHE A 925 21.40 13.82 -9.88
CA PHE A 925 21.61 13.52 -8.46
C PHE A 925 21.96 14.78 -7.67
N SER A 926 21.88 14.70 -6.34
CA SER A 926 22.32 15.75 -5.43
C SER A 926 23.40 15.26 -4.46
N LEU A 927 24.31 16.14 -4.07
CA LEU A 927 25.27 15.93 -2.99
C LEU A 927 24.95 16.85 -1.81
N PRO A 928 24.90 16.36 -0.55
CA PRO A 928 24.56 17.15 0.63
C PRO A 928 25.54 18.30 0.92
N GLN A 929 26.79 18.14 0.49
CA GLN A 929 27.89 19.09 0.70
C GLN A 929 29.00 18.82 -0.33
N ASN A 930 30.00 19.69 -0.38
CA ASN A 930 31.19 19.50 -1.21
C ASN A 930 31.89 18.17 -0.85
N ALA A 931 32.22 17.34 -1.85
CA ALA A 931 32.87 16.05 -1.64
C ALA A 931 33.78 15.63 -2.81
N GLU A 932 34.71 14.70 -2.56
CA GLU A 932 35.39 13.94 -3.62
C GLU A 932 34.43 12.87 -4.15
N ALA A 933 34.01 12.99 -5.41
CA ALA A 933 33.01 12.13 -6.04
C ALA A 933 33.58 11.30 -7.20
N THR A 934 33.15 10.04 -7.30
CA THR A 934 33.39 9.15 -8.44
C THR A 934 32.05 8.69 -9.00
N ILE A 935 31.85 8.93 -10.30
CA ILE A 935 30.60 8.65 -11.01
C ILE A 935 30.90 7.70 -12.16
N SER A 936 30.24 6.54 -12.17
CA SER A 936 30.55 5.47 -13.13
C SER A 936 29.31 4.68 -13.55
N ILE A 937 29.36 4.17 -14.78
CA ILE A 937 28.38 3.22 -15.31
C ILE A 937 28.96 1.81 -15.20
N PHE A 938 28.16 0.85 -14.76
CA PHE A 938 28.50 -0.57 -14.68
C PHE A 938 27.50 -1.43 -15.46
N ASN A 939 27.91 -2.64 -15.85
CA ASN A 939 26.96 -3.67 -16.32
C ASN A 939 26.43 -4.51 -15.14
N THR A 940 25.50 -5.42 -15.40
CA THR A 940 24.86 -6.26 -14.38
C THR A 940 25.80 -7.23 -13.65
N VAL A 941 27.00 -7.48 -14.18
CA VAL A 941 28.04 -8.30 -13.53
C VAL A 941 29.07 -7.45 -12.76
N GLY A 942 28.83 -6.14 -12.61
CA GLY A 942 29.67 -5.22 -11.84
C GLY A 942 30.94 -4.75 -12.55
N GLN A 943 31.08 -4.96 -13.86
CA GLN A 943 32.20 -4.44 -14.64
C GLN A 943 31.94 -2.98 -15.03
N LYS A 944 32.94 -2.11 -14.83
CA LYS A 944 32.86 -0.69 -15.20
C LYS A 944 32.82 -0.54 -16.72
N VAL A 945 31.80 0.19 -17.20
CA VAL A 945 31.52 0.45 -18.62
C VAL A 945 32.04 1.82 -19.05
N LYS A 946 31.83 2.85 -18.23
CA LYS A 946 32.29 4.23 -18.49
C LYS A 946 32.49 5.01 -17.20
N SER A 947 33.55 5.80 -17.11
CA SER A 947 33.72 6.84 -16.08
C SER A 947 33.09 8.14 -16.57
N LEU A 948 32.18 8.72 -15.79
CA LEU A 948 31.53 10.00 -16.15
C LEU A 948 32.23 11.18 -15.45
N PHE A 949 32.73 10.96 -14.23
CA PHE A 949 33.42 11.98 -13.45
C PHE A 949 34.26 11.36 -12.32
N GLU A 950 35.41 11.99 -12.02
CA GLU A 950 36.24 11.69 -10.85
C GLU A 950 36.93 12.99 -10.39
N GLY A 951 36.66 13.43 -9.17
CA GLY A 951 37.27 14.63 -8.58
C GLY A 951 36.38 15.33 -7.56
N LYS A 952 36.75 16.57 -7.19
CA LYS A 952 35.95 17.40 -6.27
C LYS A 952 34.70 17.94 -6.96
N MET A 953 33.57 17.82 -6.28
CA MET A 953 32.26 18.27 -6.72
C MET A 953 31.58 19.04 -5.59
N GLU A 954 30.98 20.19 -5.92
CA GLU A 954 30.30 21.04 -4.94
C GLU A 954 28.99 20.39 -4.45
N GLY A 955 28.52 20.77 -3.26
CA GLY A 955 27.20 20.39 -2.76
C GLY A 955 26.09 20.97 -3.65
N GLY A 956 24.97 20.28 -3.75
CA GLY A 956 23.86 20.66 -4.61
C GLY A 956 23.60 19.66 -5.74
N TRP A 957 22.74 20.08 -6.68
CA TRP A 957 22.27 19.25 -7.78
C TRP A 957 23.24 19.20 -8.97
N HIS A 958 23.43 18.00 -9.51
CA HIS A 958 24.32 17.71 -10.63
C HIS A 958 23.61 16.88 -11.69
N GLN A 959 24.05 17.04 -12.94
CA GLN A 959 23.52 16.31 -14.08
C GLN A 959 24.65 15.83 -15.01
N PHE A 960 24.56 14.57 -15.46
CA PHE A 960 25.38 14.03 -16.55
C PHE A 960 24.50 13.47 -17.67
N LEU A 961 25.00 13.57 -18.90
CA LEU A 961 24.44 12.87 -20.05
C LEU A 961 25.28 11.61 -20.30
N TRP A 962 24.64 10.45 -20.34
CA TRP A 962 25.27 9.25 -20.88
C TRP A 962 24.71 8.97 -22.27
N ASP A 963 25.60 8.87 -23.25
CA ASP A 963 25.35 8.66 -24.67
C ASP A 963 25.24 7.17 -25.07
N GLY A 964 25.15 6.27 -24.08
CA GLY A 964 25.10 4.83 -24.34
C GLY A 964 26.41 4.26 -24.90
N THR A 965 27.56 4.93 -24.69
CA THR A 965 28.88 4.43 -25.11
C THR A 965 29.73 3.96 -23.93
N ASN A 966 30.74 3.11 -24.20
CA ASN A 966 31.78 2.74 -23.23
C ASN A 966 32.96 3.73 -23.24
N GLU A 967 33.97 3.47 -22.41
CA GLU A 967 35.19 4.30 -22.31
C GLU A 967 35.93 4.54 -23.65
N SER A 968 35.78 3.63 -24.62
CA SER A 968 36.37 3.78 -25.97
C SER A 968 35.47 4.50 -26.96
N GLY A 969 34.34 5.08 -26.51
CA GLY A 969 33.35 5.75 -27.35
C GLY A 969 32.52 4.81 -28.24
N ARG A 970 32.53 3.49 -27.96
CA ARG A 970 31.72 2.52 -28.73
C ARG A 970 30.38 2.31 -28.05
N ASN A 971 29.30 2.24 -28.84
CA ASN A 971 27.96 1.92 -28.36
C ASN A 971 27.94 0.60 -27.58
N VAL A 972 27.25 0.60 -26.44
CA VAL A 972 27.00 -0.60 -25.64
C VAL A 972 25.72 -1.28 -26.08
N ALA A 973 25.61 -2.60 -25.84
CA ALA A 973 24.45 -3.38 -26.24
C ALA A 973 23.15 -2.92 -25.54
N SER A 974 21.99 -3.27 -26.08
CA SER A 974 20.73 -3.14 -25.34
C SER A 974 20.79 -4.02 -24.08
N GLY A 975 20.23 -3.53 -22.98
CA GLY A 975 20.26 -4.24 -21.70
C GLY A 975 20.26 -3.31 -20.50
N ILE A 976 20.44 -3.90 -19.33
CA ILE A 976 20.44 -3.19 -18.04
C ILE A 976 21.86 -2.74 -17.70
N TYR A 977 21.98 -1.48 -17.30
CA TYR A 977 23.20 -0.87 -16.78
C TYR A 977 22.93 -0.26 -15.41
N LEU A 978 23.98 -0.02 -14.64
CA LEU A 978 23.90 0.53 -13.30
C LEU A 978 24.65 1.88 -13.26
N PHE A 979 23.95 2.94 -12.90
CA PHE A 979 24.58 4.23 -12.59
C PHE A 979 24.96 4.25 -11.12
N HIS A 980 26.24 4.47 -10.82
CA HIS A 980 26.78 4.38 -9.48
C HIS A 980 27.53 5.67 -9.11
N ILE A 981 27.25 6.19 -7.93
CA ILE A 981 27.96 7.32 -7.32
C ILE A 981 28.61 6.85 -6.03
N ALA A 982 29.87 7.21 -5.85
CA ALA A 982 30.60 7.07 -4.60
C ALA A 982 31.19 8.42 -4.20
N ILE A 983 30.98 8.83 -2.96
CA ILE A 983 31.60 10.05 -2.41
C ILE A 983 32.39 9.75 -1.14
N ASN A 984 33.45 10.52 -0.91
CA ASN A 984 34.17 10.63 0.36
C ASN A 984 33.97 12.04 0.90
N SER A 985 33.26 12.18 2.03
CA SER A 985 33.08 13.46 2.72
C SER A 985 34.23 13.73 3.70
N ASP A 986 34.37 14.98 4.15
CA ASP A 986 35.42 15.42 5.08
C ASP A 986 35.39 14.71 6.45
N ASP A 987 34.28 14.05 6.77
CA ASP A 987 34.01 13.19 7.94
C ASP A 987 34.64 11.78 7.82
N HIS A 988 35.35 11.50 6.72
CA HIS A 988 35.95 10.19 6.38
C HIS A 988 34.97 9.02 6.20
N LEU A 989 33.66 9.27 6.07
CA LEU A 989 32.65 8.26 5.73
C LEU A 989 32.50 8.14 4.21
N ARG A 990 32.60 6.90 3.68
CA ARG A 990 32.35 6.60 2.27
C ARG A 990 30.88 6.27 2.06
N ARG A 991 30.18 7.05 1.24
CA ARG A 991 28.75 6.85 0.90
C ARG A 991 28.61 6.46 -0.57
N THR A 992 27.71 5.51 -0.88
CA THR A 992 27.43 5.08 -2.26
C THR A 992 25.93 4.94 -2.54
N LYS A 993 25.51 5.20 -3.77
CA LYS A 993 24.14 5.00 -4.28
C LYS A 993 24.17 4.44 -5.69
N THR A 994 23.13 3.69 -6.09
CA THR A 994 23.06 3.06 -7.42
C THR A 994 21.61 2.99 -7.93
N ILE A 995 21.41 3.26 -9.22
CA ILE A 995 20.11 3.09 -9.91
C ILE A 995 20.28 2.24 -11.17
N LYS A 996 19.18 1.63 -11.64
CA LYS A 996 19.11 0.84 -12.87
C LYS A 996 18.79 1.73 -14.07
N LEU A 997 19.48 1.49 -15.18
CA LEU A 997 19.27 2.12 -16.49
C LEU A 997 18.89 1.03 -17.50
N VAL A 998 17.89 1.25 -18.34
CA VAL A 998 17.48 0.32 -19.39
C VAL A 998 17.80 0.91 -20.76
N LYS A 999 18.78 0.36 -21.48
CA LYS A 999 19.13 0.79 -22.84
C LYS A 999 18.38 -0.04 -23.87
N MET A 1000 17.67 0.62 -24.79
CA MET A 1000 17.10 0.01 -26.00
C MET A 1000 17.94 0.39 -27.24
N ASN A 1001 17.87 -0.43 -28.29
CA ASN A 1001 18.53 -0.14 -29.57
C ASN A 1001 17.58 0.52 -30.55
#